data_AF-A0A1Y4KWN3-F1
#
_entry.id   AF-A0A1Y4KWN3-F1
#
_cell.length_a   1.000
_cell.length_b   1.000
_cell.length_c   1.000
_cell.angle_alpha   90.00
_cell.angle_beta   90.00
_cell.angle_gamma   90.00
#
_symmetry.space_group_name_H-M   'P 1'
#
loop_
_entity.id
_entity.type
_entity.pdbx_description
1 polymer ?
#
loop_
_entity_poly.entity_id
_entity_poly.type
_entity_poly.pdbx_seq_one_letter_code
_entity_poly.pdbx_strand_id
1 'polypeptide(L)'
;MKKNRHTQKYLKKATAAAVLAGAVTITACPSAIYAAAPAYSNDASELADITKETAQQLESYANPVVQEYTADASNKMWTMTSSTRLVILANQENTENERLAEVVKLVNSEFMEKEIVSSSPFAMVYGKENDAAPPDILITVDKENPICEESDSEEAYRIDIDENGVRLVGASENAVMYGLRTIQNMMVTNNGLVYGTIIDYPDMPERRLHVDCARKYISKDWFIRQIREMSYLKMNTLQMHFSENLGFRIECETDPQIVSKDGYLTKDEVREILAEAKKYGIKVIPSFDTPGHVDQILKAHPEYGQISNTGSHYKSGLDITNPEAVAYIRSLYEEYMELFEGCTDFHIGGDEYMEFDRAPFTTQYKSVLNEYAKETLGDGYIWKDAMANYINEMAEFVHDHGFTPRVFNDGLYYGENDWEGPQKIKMHDYIGVDFWSQMTWNPSIARLKTFIDKGHDTIYNFNSSFFYYVLRNDKPTDGRPQNSFDVKDQDKNIYENWTPGNFPSNPVSDDSSFIKGASMGIWCDNPNIVTEDVITEDIADELRSLASKSWNTDSNSVIDFQDFQANYKKLGNVAGFEKGSALPDPGEILAAESLGKVTLRYVSDTGKVLKDDVVKYGTIGENYSFEAEDIYGYKLISEDSVSGTYEKEGDTFTFVYTLNVDKSELKKELDAVLPEDSYIKETYADYKETVETAKEVAEREDSEQTEVDAALKALQDAKAKAVPLSRFALYVETQYPLEDDGYVSGYTEYKQAVADSKEILYNTASTDEMFQAAFDAIQAAKGQLMKPDGNTPSVSASLGYYTTYVYTNMLDGNLSSKCWFNGNQATGDDITFTFPQTVNMSKIQISQPSDVGNDVIDSADIQISTDGEEWTTVGTMDSGSLDTTVEFTTTPVKYARILLTADKKNWYQISEVQFTYEQIPEDHTLRDLIETAEGIDMAGKDSSAVSAFVDVLIEAQKAYASHAQDTGELEMRLQAAMDALDSTEQQKLSTSVLEYALKLAQTADTTGVVTSVAEKFEALKAQAEDILLRVQQGDKSVTQEMIDETWQELVKTMQYFSFKQGDKTDLSKVIALAESLDLSLYLAEGQDAFEKALNDAIIVRDSGDAMQEDVNASWKALLQAMSDLRLKPNKDALKVLIASAQNLSLENAKKEDALAFRTALANAQSVYADEEAKKEEVNLASSELESAISRILASAKTPQTTTSDPAKLVSAQGSNTQKNAADTSTVKSAKTGDTTTVAGMAALAAVAGGLAAATIKKRKKYEN
;
A
#
# COMPACT_ATOMS: atom_id res chain seq x y z
N MET A 1 1.24 -10.56 -30.64
CA MET A 1 1.31 -11.05 -29.25
C MET A 1 2.00 -9.94 -28.46
N LYS A 2 1.40 -9.33 -27.43
CA LYS A 2 0.92 -9.89 -26.15
C LYS A 2 2.04 -10.64 -25.40
N LYS A 3 2.41 -10.25 -24.18
CA LYS A 3 2.08 -9.03 -23.39
C LYS A 3 3.15 -8.85 -22.30
N ASN A 4 3.45 -7.60 -21.94
CA ASN A 4 3.30 -6.95 -20.61
C ASN A 4 3.46 -7.81 -19.33
N ARG A 5 3.94 -7.28 -18.19
CA ARG A 5 4.41 -5.91 -17.84
C ARG A 5 5.21 -5.97 -16.52
N HIS A 6 6.05 -4.98 -16.29
CA HIS A 6 6.10 -4.31 -14.97
C HIS A 6 5.38 -2.95 -15.12
N THR A 7 4.87 -2.40 -14.02
CA THR A 7 4.43 -0.99 -13.92
C THR A 7 4.75 -0.46 -12.52
N GLN A 8 5.14 0.82 -12.41
CA GLN A 8 5.46 1.49 -11.13
C GLN A 8 4.35 2.47 -10.68
N LYS A 9 4.49 2.97 -9.43
CA LYS A 9 3.68 4.01 -8.76
C LYS A 9 4.08 5.45 -9.20
N TYR A 10 3.83 6.45 -8.31
CA TYR A 10 4.22 7.87 -8.29
C TYR A 10 3.23 8.84 -8.98
N LEU A 11 2.85 10.02 -8.44
CA LEU A 11 2.97 10.60 -7.08
C LEU A 11 1.90 11.72 -6.86
N LYS A 12 1.63 12.13 -5.61
CA LYS A 12 0.87 13.37 -5.28
C LYS A 12 1.73 14.64 -5.39
N LYS A 13 1.09 15.81 -5.59
CA LYS A 13 1.70 17.16 -5.57
C LYS A 13 1.28 17.99 -4.33
N ALA A 14 2.06 19.02 -4.03
CA ALA A 14 1.76 20.09 -3.06
C ALA A 14 1.93 21.49 -3.70
N THR A 15 1.44 22.56 -3.04
CA THR A 15 1.41 23.94 -3.60
C THR A 15 1.67 25.05 -2.56
N ALA A 16 2.13 26.22 -3.04
CA ALA A 16 2.49 27.45 -2.31
C ALA A 16 2.56 28.63 -3.31
N ALA A 17 2.56 29.93 -2.99
CA ALA A 17 2.09 30.78 -1.86
C ALA A 17 2.18 32.27 -2.39
N ALA A 18 2.12 33.40 -1.67
CA ALA A 18 1.92 33.80 -0.27
C ALA A 18 1.42 35.27 -0.22
N VAL A 19 0.75 35.73 0.85
CA VAL A 19 0.54 37.18 1.14
C VAL A 19 0.71 37.46 2.64
N LEU A 20 1.38 38.56 3.00
CA LEU A 20 1.65 38.98 4.39
C LEU A 20 0.56 39.89 4.96
N ALA A 21 0.25 39.76 6.26
CA ALA A 21 0.62 40.74 7.31
C ALA A 21 -0.29 40.68 8.58
N GLY A 22 0.32 40.66 9.77
CA GLY A 22 -0.36 40.86 11.06
C GLY A 22 0.08 39.87 12.14
N ALA A 23 0.65 40.35 13.25
CA ALA A 23 1.32 39.50 14.24
C ALA A 23 0.71 39.62 15.66
N VAL A 24 0.54 38.47 16.34
CA VAL A 24 0.83 38.23 17.77
C VAL A 24 1.31 36.76 17.91
N THR A 25 2.21 36.50 18.85
CA THR A 25 2.94 35.21 18.99
C THR A 25 2.26 34.20 19.92
N ILE A 26 2.05 32.97 19.44
CA ILE A 26 2.13 31.73 20.24
C ILE A 26 2.91 30.72 19.39
N THR A 27 3.90 30.05 19.98
CA THR A 27 4.76 29.08 19.28
C THR A 27 4.27 27.65 19.48
N ALA A 28 3.89 27.00 18.39
CA ALA A 28 3.73 25.54 18.30
C ALA A 28 4.57 25.03 17.11
N CYS A 29 5.21 23.88 17.27
CA CYS A 29 5.95 23.23 16.18
C CYS A 29 4.98 22.58 15.17
N PRO A 30 5.34 22.51 13.87
CA PRO A 30 4.52 21.83 12.88
C PRO A 30 4.64 20.32 13.05
N SER A 31 3.52 19.64 13.28
CA SER A 31 3.45 18.18 13.19
C SER A 31 3.69 17.73 11.74
N ALA A 32 4.48 16.67 11.55
CA ALA A 32 4.61 16.01 10.26
C ALA A 32 3.28 15.32 9.87
N ILE A 33 3.08 15.13 8.56
CA ILE A 33 1.87 14.47 8.04
C ILE A 33 2.09 12.97 8.10
N TYR A 34 1.46 12.32 9.08
CA TYR A 34 1.40 10.85 9.15
C TYR A 34 0.71 10.29 7.91
N ALA A 35 1.30 9.24 7.33
CA ALA A 35 0.57 8.35 6.43
C ALA A 35 -0.23 7.38 7.30
N ALA A 36 -1.55 7.59 7.38
CA ALA A 36 -2.43 6.60 7.97
C ALA A 36 -2.27 5.24 7.26
N ALA A 37 -2.54 4.15 7.97
CA ALA A 37 -2.51 2.81 7.39
C ALA A 37 -3.37 2.74 6.10
N PRO A 38 -2.91 2.03 5.06
CA PRO A 38 -3.72 1.85 3.87
C PRO A 38 -4.96 1.03 4.22
N ALA A 39 -6.14 1.65 4.06
CA ALA A 39 -7.43 0.98 4.19
C ALA A 39 -7.52 -0.25 3.26
N TYR A 40 -8.32 -1.25 3.64
CA TYR A 40 -8.38 -2.56 2.98
C TYR A 40 -8.93 -2.45 1.54
N SER A 41 -8.06 -2.26 0.56
CA SER A 41 -8.43 -2.09 -0.84
C SER A 41 -8.76 -3.44 -1.48
N ASN A 42 -10.06 -3.73 -1.64
CA ASN A 42 -10.62 -4.86 -2.39
C ASN A 42 -10.37 -4.79 -3.92
N ASP A 43 -9.21 -4.28 -4.34
CA ASP A 43 -8.84 -4.08 -5.74
C ASP A 43 -8.33 -5.40 -6.36
N ALA A 44 -9.25 -6.34 -6.55
CA ALA A 44 -9.01 -7.68 -7.08
C ALA A 44 -8.54 -7.72 -8.55
N SER A 45 -8.11 -6.59 -9.11
CA SER A 45 -7.76 -6.41 -10.52
C SER A 45 -6.32 -6.81 -10.88
N GLU A 46 -5.41 -6.91 -9.91
CA GLU A 46 -4.00 -7.31 -10.12
C GLU A 46 -3.51 -8.47 -9.20
N LEU A 47 -4.38 -9.18 -8.48
CA LEU A 47 -3.96 -10.37 -7.71
C LEU A 47 -3.55 -11.52 -8.64
N ALA A 48 -2.38 -12.11 -8.36
CA ALA A 48 -1.95 -13.37 -8.95
C ALA A 48 -2.80 -14.54 -8.44
N ASP A 49 -2.86 -15.62 -9.21
CA ASP A 49 -3.61 -16.82 -8.84
C ASP A 49 -2.77 -17.71 -7.91
N ILE A 50 -2.68 -17.29 -6.64
CA ILE A 50 -1.83 -17.90 -5.61
C ILE A 50 -2.12 -19.41 -5.38
N THR A 51 -3.27 -19.90 -5.83
CA THR A 51 -3.61 -21.34 -5.80
C THR A 51 -2.68 -22.22 -6.63
N LYS A 52 -1.76 -21.63 -7.40
CA LYS A 52 -0.79 -22.31 -8.29
C LYS A 52 0.67 -22.09 -7.90
N GLU A 53 0.91 -21.40 -6.79
CA GLU A 53 2.26 -21.07 -6.33
C GLU A 53 2.91 -22.23 -5.56
N THR A 54 4.23 -22.16 -5.36
CA THR A 54 4.95 -23.19 -4.61
C THR A 54 4.76 -22.99 -3.09
N ALA A 55 4.98 -24.05 -2.30
CA ALA A 55 5.02 -23.97 -0.84
C ALA A 55 5.92 -22.82 -0.36
N GLN A 56 7.11 -22.67 -0.96
CA GLN A 56 8.06 -21.61 -0.67
C GLN A 56 7.52 -20.19 -0.95
N GLN A 57 6.79 -20.00 -2.05
CA GLN A 57 6.11 -18.73 -2.28
C GLN A 57 5.03 -18.49 -1.21
N LEU A 58 4.23 -19.52 -0.89
CA LEU A 58 3.18 -19.44 0.12
C LEU A 58 3.72 -19.14 1.54
N GLU A 59 4.87 -19.72 1.92
CA GLU A 59 5.59 -19.46 3.18
C GLU A 59 5.97 -17.98 3.35
N SER A 60 6.33 -17.32 2.25
CA SER A 60 6.92 -15.97 2.23
C SER A 60 5.95 -14.81 2.49
N TYR A 61 4.65 -15.08 2.59
CA TYR A 61 3.60 -14.07 2.66
C TYR A 61 3.25 -13.58 4.08
N ALA A 62 3.87 -14.18 5.10
CA ALA A 62 3.89 -13.64 6.46
C ALA A 62 5.26 -13.01 6.77
N ASN A 63 5.28 -12.09 7.75
CA ASN A 63 6.49 -11.73 8.46
C ASN A 63 6.26 -11.94 9.96
N PRO A 64 7.05 -12.80 10.65
CA PRO A 64 8.06 -13.71 10.11
C PRO A 64 7.55 -14.67 9.03
N VAL A 65 8.46 -15.03 8.11
CA VAL A 65 8.25 -16.13 7.15
C VAL A 65 8.02 -17.42 7.95
N VAL A 66 6.99 -18.18 7.60
CA VAL A 66 6.62 -19.40 8.35
C VAL A 66 7.57 -20.57 8.05
N GLN A 67 7.62 -21.58 8.93
CA GLN A 67 8.48 -22.76 8.73
C GLN A 67 8.05 -23.63 7.54
N GLU A 68 6.75 -23.97 7.41
CA GLU A 68 6.23 -24.79 6.29
C GLU A 68 4.82 -24.36 5.86
N TYR A 69 4.55 -24.33 4.55
CA TYR A 69 3.20 -24.21 3.99
C TYR A 69 2.94 -25.23 2.86
N THR A 70 2.63 -26.47 3.22
CA THR A 70 2.22 -27.50 2.26
C THR A 70 0.78 -27.27 1.78
N ALA A 71 0.64 -26.82 0.53
CA ALA A 71 -0.64 -26.73 -0.17
C ALA A 71 -1.19 -28.12 -0.60
N ASP A 72 -2.51 -28.24 -0.63
CA ASP A 72 -3.22 -29.46 -1.03
C ASP A 72 -3.38 -29.59 -2.56
N ALA A 73 -3.77 -30.78 -3.03
CA ALA A 73 -3.93 -31.05 -4.45
C ALA A 73 -5.22 -30.44 -5.08
N SER A 74 -6.03 -29.70 -4.33
CA SER A 74 -7.30 -29.15 -4.81
C SER A 74 -7.16 -27.81 -5.51
N ASN A 75 -6.11 -27.04 -5.22
CA ASN A 75 -5.91 -25.66 -5.71
C ASN A 75 -7.10 -24.74 -5.33
N LYS A 76 -7.67 -24.95 -4.13
CA LYS A 76 -8.72 -24.09 -3.55
C LYS A 76 -8.10 -23.05 -2.62
N MET A 77 -8.88 -22.01 -2.32
CA MET A 77 -8.56 -20.98 -1.34
C MET A 77 -9.72 -20.82 -0.37
N TRP A 78 -9.40 -20.69 0.92
CA TRP A 78 -10.30 -20.19 1.96
C TRP A 78 -10.13 -18.67 2.07
N THR A 79 -11.21 -17.95 2.25
CA THR A 79 -11.22 -16.48 2.37
C THR A 79 -12.04 -16.10 3.59
N MET A 80 -11.53 -15.21 4.42
CA MET A 80 -12.30 -14.61 5.51
C MET A 80 -13.49 -13.82 4.93
N THR A 81 -14.63 -13.85 5.59
CA THR A 81 -15.86 -13.16 5.16
C THR A 81 -16.47 -12.37 6.31
N SER A 82 -17.35 -11.42 6.01
CA SER A 82 -18.21 -10.74 7.02
C SER A 82 -19.10 -11.70 7.84
N SER A 83 -19.17 -12.99 7.48
CA SER A 83 -19.91 -14.02 8.20
C SER A 83 -19.03 -14.95 9.07
N THR A 84 -17.71 -14.83 8.96
CA THR A 84 -16.70 -15.63 9.67
C THR A 84 -16.83 -15.46 11.18
N ARG A 85 -16.70 -16.57 11.91
CA ARG A 85 -16.68 -16.61 13.37
C ARG A 85 -15.34 -17.13 13.89
N LEU A 86 -14.93 -16.64 15.05
CA LEU A 86 -13.81 -17.16 15.83
C LEU A 86 -14.36 -18.15 16.86
N VAL A 87 -14.29 -19.44 16.56
CA VAL A 87 -14.90 -20.51 17.36
C VAL A 87 -13.84 -21.11 18.27
N ILE A 88 -13.87 -20.80 19.56
CA ILE A 88 -13.01 -21.45 20.55
C ILE A 88 -13.61 -22.83 20.90
N LEU A 89 -12.79 -23.89 20.82
CA LEU A 89 -13.24 -25.25 21.07
C LEU A 89 -13.70 -25.43 22.53
N ALA A 90 -15.00 -25.68 22.73
CA ALA A 90 -15.66 -25.80 24.03
C ALA A 90 -15.33 -27.11 24.77
N ASN A 91 -14.08 -27.26 25.20
CA ASN A 91 -13.62 -28.23 26.20
C ASN A 91 -13.39 -27.52 27.56
N GLN A 92 -13.10 -28.26 28.63
CA GLN A 92 -12.88 -27.64 29.95
C GLN A 92 -11.68 -26.67 29.92
N GLU A 93 -10.55 -27.12 29.37
CA GLU A 93 -9.30 -26.36 29.30
C GLU A 93 -9.48 -24.96 28.68
N ASN A 94 -10.05 -24.87 27.47
CA ASN A 94 -10.25 -23.60 26.77
C ASN A 94 -11.35 -22.73 27.41
N THR A 95 -12.41 -23.32 27.98
CA THR A 95 -13.52 -22.54 28.59
C THR A 95 -13.19 -21.98 29.96
N GLU A 96 -12.21 -22.55 30.67
CA GLU A 96 -11.67 -22.03 31.93
C GLU A 96 -10.41 -21.14 31.70
N ASN A 97 -10.01 -20.89 30.45
CA ASN A 97 -8.79 -20.17 30.08
C ASN A 97 -9.05 -18.69 29.74
N GLU A 98 -8.97 -17.83 30.77
CA GLU A 98 -9.11 -16.37 30.64
C GLU A 98 -8.08 -15.74 29.68
N ARG A 99 -6.86 -16.31 29.55
CA ARG A 99 -5.80 -15.78 28.67
C ARG A 99 -6.06 -16.11 27.20
N LEU A 100 -6.60 -17.29 26.88
CA LEU A 100 -7.05 -17.62 25.53
C LEU A 100 -8.20 -16.69 25.10
N ALA A 101 -9.16 -16.42 26.01
CA ALA A 101 -10.22 -15.46 25.78
C ALA A 101 -9.68 -14.03 25.53
N GLU A 102 -8.69 -13.57 26.30
CA GLU A 102 -8.01 -12.30 26.09
C GLU A 102 -7.31 -12.23 24.72
N VAL A 103 -6.59 -13.28 24.32
CA VAL A 103 -5.90 -13.36 23.02
C VAL A 103 -6.87 -13.30 21.84
N VAL A 104 -7.95 -14.07 21.87
CA VAL A 104 -8.93 -14.09 20.78
C VAL A 104 -9.66 -12.75 20.68
N LYS A 105 -9.99 -12.12 21.82
CA LYS A 105 -10.50 -10.74 21.84
C LYS A 105 -9.50 -9.74 21.26
N LEU A 106 -8.23 -9.82 21.68
CA LEU A 106 -7.17 -8.91 21.21
C LEU A 106 -7.04 -8.93 19.69
N VAL A 107 -6.84 -10.12 19.08
CA VAL A 107 -6.62 -10.19 17.63
C VAL A 107 -7.92 -9.91 16.85
N ASN A 108 -9.10 -10.11 17.42
CA ASN A 108 -10.36 -9.64 16.82
C ASN A 108 -10.38 -8.11 16.68
N SER A 109 -9.97 -7.37 17.73
CA SER A 109 -9.79 -5.91 17.62
C SER A 109 -8.70 -5.51 16.61
N GLU A 110 -7.61 -6.29 16.51
CA GLU A 110 -6.56 -6.05 15.51
C GLU A 110 -7.06 -6.25 14.07
N PHE A 111 -7.94 -7.23 13.82
CA PHE A 111 -8.60 -7.41 12.53
C PHE A 111 -9.48 -6.19 12.18
N MET A 112 -10.28 -5.69 13.12
CA MET A 112 -11.17 -4.55 12.91
C MET A 112 -10.41 -3.27 12.54
N GLU A 113 -9.34 -2.96 13.27
CA GLU A 113 -8.55 -1.74 13.11
C GLU A 113 -7.70 -1.76 11.82
N LYS A 114 -7.30 -2.95 11.35
CA LYS A 114 -6.72 -3.15 10.00
C LYS A 114 -7.77 -3.31 8.90
N GLU A 115 -9.06 -3.15 9.21
CA GLU A 115 -10.22 -3.34 8.31
C GLU A 115 -10.22 -4.69 7.56
N ILE A 116 -9.70 -5.76 8.19
CA ILE A 116 -9.60 -7.09 7.57
C ILE A 116 -11.01 -7.62 7.32
N VAL A 117 -11.49 -7.46 6.08
CA VAL A 117 -12.87 -7.72 5.61
C VAL A 117 -13.96 -6.85 6.28
N SER A 118 -13.81 -6.43 7.53
CA SER A 118 -14.77 -5.55 8.20
C SER A 118 -14.15 -4.72 9.34
N SER A 119 -14.68 -3.52 9.54
CA SER A 119 -14.49 -2.68 10.74
C SER A 119 -15.46 -3.03 11.88
N SER A 120 -16.29 -4.06 11.72
CA SER A 120 -17.11 -4.66 12.79
C SER A 120 -16.42 -5.90 13.38
N PRO A 121 -16.61 -6.22 14.67
CA PRO A 121 -16.02 -7.42 15.27
C PRO A 121 -16.55 -8.70 14.62
N PHE A 122 -15.68 -9.68 14.39
CA PHE A 122 -16.12 -11.04 14.09
C PHE A 122 -16.76 -11.65 15.34
N ALA A 123 -17.75 -12.51 15.14
CA ALA A 123 -18.43 -13.14 16.27
C ALA A 123 -17.54 -14.20 16.92
N MET A 124 -17.26 -14.05 18.20
CA MET A 124 -16.49 -15.02 18.98
C MET A 124 -17.44 -15.94 19.74
N VAL A 125 -17.21 -17.26 19.70
CA VAL A 125 -18.03 -18.22 20.45
C VAL A 125 -17.25 -19.40 21.03
N TYR A 126 -17.70 -19.89 22.18
CA TYR A 126 -17.39 -21.25 22.63
C TYR A 126 -18.32 -22.24 21.93
N GLY A 127 -17.76 -23.08 21.05
CA GLY A 127 -18.50 -24.09 20.27
C GLY A 127 -17.72 -25.39 20.13
N LYS A 128 -18.38 -26.48 19.77
CA LYS A 128 -17.70 -27.75 19.44
C LYS A 128 -17.17 -27.70 18.02
N GLU A 129 -16.28 -28.63 17.69
CA GLU A 129 -15.78 -28.85 16.32
C GLU A 129 -16.93 -28.92 15.27
N ASN A 130 -18.02 -29.63 15.58
CA ASN A 130 -19.21 -29.73 14.71
C ASN A 130 -20.13 -28.48 14.71
N ASP A 131 -19.85 -27.48 15.55
CA ASP A 131 -20.56 -26.20 15.58
C ASP A 131 -19.85 -25.13 14.73
N ALA A 132 -18.62 -25.40 14.27
CA ALA A 132 -17.91 -24.59 13.26
C ALA A 132 -18.41 -24.92 11.84
N ALA A 133 -18.33 -23.93 10.95
CA ALA A 133 -18.78 -24.01 9.56
C ALA A 133 -17.65 -23.57 8.61
N PRO A 134 -17.75 -23.82 7.29
CA PRO A 134 -16.70 -23.51 6.32
C PRO A 134 -16.12 -22.08 6.32
N PRO A 135 -16.85 -20.99 6.64
CA PRO A 135 -16.25 -19.65 6.73
C PRO A 135 -15.57 -19.36 8.08
N ASP A 136 -15.56 -20.29 9.06
CA ASP A 136 -15.07 -20.03 10.42
C ASP A 136 -13.60 -20.41 10.62
N ILE A 137 -13.03 -19.88 11.72
CA ILE A 137 -11.76 -20.31 12.30
C ILE A 137 -12.06 -21.02 13.62
N LEU A 138 -11.81 -22.34 13.69
CA LEU A 138 -11.83 -23.10 14.94
C LEU A 138 -10.47 -22.96 15.64
N ILE A 139 -10.48 -22.60 16.92
CA ILE A 139 -9.32 -22.23 17.73
C ILE A 139 -9.22 -23.19 18.92
N THR A 140 -8.06 -23.81 19.11
CA THR A 140 -7.78 -24.74 20.20
C THR A 140 -6.38 -24.50 20.76
N VAL A 141 -6.22 -24.53 22.08
CA VAL A 141 -4.93 -24.76 22.73
C VAL A 141 -4.82 -26.25 23.05
N ASP A 142 -3.67 -26.86 22.78
CA ASP A 142 -3.35 -28.24 23.14
C ASP A 142 -1.93 -28.28 23.70
N LYS A 143 -1.80 -28.62 24.98
CA LYS A 143 -0.52 -28.62 25.73
C LYS A 143 0.04 -30.02 25.98
N GLU A 144 -0.66 -31.07 25.57
CA GLU A 144 -0.24 -32.47 25.80
C GLU A 144 0.16 -33.20 24.50
N ASN A 145 -0.25 -32.71 23.32
CA ASN A 145 0.14 -33.27 22.03
C ASN A 145 1.19 -32.40 21.30
N PRO A 146 2.22 -33.00 20.68
CA PRO A 146 3.17 -32.26 19.86
C PRO A 146 2.50 -31.74 18.58
N ILE A 147 2.72 -30.46 18.27
CA ILE A 147 2.16 -29.77 17.10
C ILE A 147 2.81 -30.26 15.78
N CYS A 148 4.09 -30.61 15.84
CA CYS A 148 4.93 -31.20 14.79
C CYS A 148 5.92 -32.22 15.41
N GLU A 149 6.64 -33.01 14.61
CA GLU A 149 7.71 -33.89 15.14
C GLU A 149 9.05 -33.15 15.31
N GLU A 150 9.13 -31.93 14.74
CA GLU A 150 10.34 -31.14 14.54
C GLU A 150 10.65 -30.15 15.69
N SER A 151 9.66 -29.76 16.51
CA SER A 151 9.81 -28.75 17.57
C SER A 151 8.92 -29.04 18.79
N ASP A 152 9.43 -28.78 19.99
CA ASP A 152 8.71 -28.84 21.27
C ASP A 152 8.41 -27.43 21.85
N SER A 153 8.53 -26.38 21.03
CA SER A 153 8.33 -24.99 21.44
C SER A 153 6.89 -24.67 21.88
N GLU A 154 6.73 -24.01 23.03
CA GLU A 154 5.44 -23.45 23.49
C GLU A 154 4.88 -22.37 22.55
N GLU A 155 5.69 -21.84 21.62
CA GLU A 155 5.28 -20.85 20.60
C GLU A 155 4.84 -21.52 19.27
N ALA A 156 4.90 -22.85 19.17
CA ALA A 156 4.52 -23.62 17.97
C ALA A 156 3.00 -23.69 17.75
N TYR A 157 2.58 -23.56 16.49
CA TYR A 157 1.18 -23.72 16.08
C TYR A 157 1.04 -24.35 14.69
N ARG A 158 -0.16 -24.89 14.44
CA ARG A 158 -0.58 -25.52 13.19
C ARG A 158 -1.88 -24.91 12.70
N ILE A 159 -1.99 -24.66 11.40
CA ILE A 159 -3.22 -24.21 10.74
C ILE A 159 -3.56 -25.21 9.63
N ASP A 160 -4.65 -25.95 9.78
CA ASP A 160 -5.22 -26.77 8.71
C ASP A 160 -6.36 -26.02 8.01
N ILE A 161 -6.33 -25.97 6.67
CA ILE A 161 -7.30 -25.26 5.82
C ILE A 161 -7.95 -26.25 4.85
N ASP A 162 -9.26 -26.51 5.00
CA ASP A 162 -10.02 -27.35 4.08
C ASP A 162 -11.48 -26.89 3.87
N GLU A 163 -12.30 -27.74 3.24
CA GLU A 163 -13.72 -27.47 2.97
C GLU A 163 -14.62 -27.34 4.22
N ASN A 164 -14.09 -27.65 5.41
CA ASN A 164 -14.77 -27.46 6.69
C ASN A 164 -14.33 -26.16 7.38
N GLY A 165 -13.42 -25.39 6.78
CA GLY A 165 -12.91 -24.10 7.28
C GLY A 165 -11.45 -24.18 7.74
N VAL A 166 -11.07 -23.24 8.61
CA VAL A 166 -9.72 -23.15 9.16
C VAL A 166 -9.70 -23.72 10.58
N ARG A 167 -8.68 -24.51 10.92
CA ARG A 167 -8.45 -25.06 12.26
C ARG A 167 -7.07 -24.68 12.75
N LEU A 168 -7.01 -23.78 13.73
CA LEU A 168 -5.79 -23.34 14.42
C LEU A 168 -5.64 -24.09 15.74
N VAL A 169 -4.53 -24.81 15.88
CA VAL A 169 -4.10 -25.44 17.14
C VAL A 169 -2.75 -24.84 17.54
N GLY A 170 -2.63 -24.35 18.77
CA GLY A 170 -1.38 -23.81 19.32
C GLY A 170 -0.95 -24.50 20.62
N ALA A 171 0.36 -24.66 20.82
CA ALA A 171 0.94 -25.20 22.05
C ALA A 171 0.71 -24.30 23.28
N SER A 172 0.43 -23.01 23.05
CA SER A 172 0.05 -22.04 24.08
C SER A 172 -0.94 -21.00 23.57
N GLU A 173 -1.42 -20.16 24.48
CA GLU A 173 -2.24 -18.99 24.18
C GLU A 173 -1.48 -17.97 23.31
N ASN A 174 -0.16 -17.84 23.50
CA ASN A 174 0.68 -16.99 22.65
C ASN A 174 0.91 -17.62 21.26
N ALA A 175 1.00 -18.95 21.16
CA ALA A 175 1.05 -19.64 19.87
C ALA A 175 -0.26 -19.43 19.07
N VAL A 176 -1.42 -19.44 19.74
CA VAL A 176 -2.70 -19.05 19.13
C VAL A 176 -2.68 -17.58 18.65
N MET A 177 -2.12 -16.65 19.45
CA MET A 177 -1.95 -15.24 19.04
C MET A 177 -1.11 -15.11 17.76
N TYR A 178 0.00 -15.84 17.67
CA TYR A 178 0.88 -15.86 16.50
C TYR A 178 0.22 -16.53 15.29
N GLY A 179 -0.55 -17.60 15.48
CA GLY A 179 -1.34 -18.23 14.42
C GLY A 179 -2.43 -17.34 13.84
N LEU A 180 -3.20 -16.64 14.69
CA LEU A 180 -4.18 -15.65 14.25
C LEU A 180 -3.53 -14.48 13.49
N ARG A 181 -2.30 -14.09 13.85
CA ARG A 181 -1.53 -13.07 13.12
C ARG A 181 -0.92 -13.57 11.81
N THR A 182 -0.59 -14.85 11.69
CA THR A 182 -0.27 -15.43 10.38
C THR A 182 -1.51 -15.43 9.47
N ILE A 183 -2.70 -15.73 9.99
CA ILE A 183 -3.96 -15.56 9.25
C ILE A 183 -4.15 -14.07 8.87
N GLN A 184 -3.93 -13.13 9.79
CA GLN A 184 -4.00 -11.68 9.52
C GLN A 184 -3.05 -11.26 8.38
N ASN A 185 -1.79 -11.68 8.44
CA ASN A 185 -0.77 -11.37 7.45
C ASN A 185 -1.18 -11.90 6.06
N MET A 186 -1.66 -13.15 5.99
CA MET A 186 -2.14 -13.77 4.76
C MET A 186 -3.40 -13.09 4.20
N MET A 187 -4.31 -12.56 5.05
CA MET A 187 -5.41 -11.74 4.54
C MET A 187 -4.89 -10.43 3.92
N VAL A 188 -3.90 -9.78 4.53
CA VAL A 188 -3.32 -8.51 4.02
C VAL A 188 -2.50 -8.69 2.73
N THR A 189 -1.70 -9.75 2.62
CA THR A 189 -0.85 -9.98 1.44
C THR A 189 -1.56 -10.68 0.29
N ASN A 190 -2.51 -11.57 0.60
CA ASN A 190 -3.06 -12.55 -0.33
C ASN A 190 -4.60 -12.61 -0.39
N ASN A 191 -5.33 -11.92 0.49
CA ASN A 191 -6.81 -11.98 0.58
C ASN A 191 -7.36 -13.41 0.78
N GLY A 192 -6.55 -14.34 1.32
CA GLY A 192 -6.93 -15.75 1.46
C GLY A 192 -5.82 -16.67 1.96
N LEU A 193 -6.19 -17.93 2.22
CA LEU A 193 -5.32 -19.05 2.56
C LEU A 193 -5.54 -20.18 1.55
N VAL A 194 -4.50 -20.69 0.92
CA VAL A 194 -4.59 -21.88 0.06
C VAL A 194 -4.93 -23.09 0.93
N TYR A 195 -5.76 -24.01 0.44
CA TYR A 195 -6.08 -25.25 1.16
C TYR A 195 -4.81 -26.06 1.38
N GLY A 196 -4.66 -26.67 2.57
CA GLY A 196 -3.41 -27.32 2.98
C GLY A 196 -3.15 -27.20 4.47
N THR A 197 -1.88 -27.22 4.85
CA THR A 197 -1.39 -27.09 6.23
C THR A 197 -0.29 -26.04 6.29
N ILE A 198 -0.35 -25.15 7.27
CA ILE A 198 0.80 -24.38 7.78
C ILE A 198 1.26 -25.03 9.09
N ILE A 199 2.57 -25.25 9.22
CA ILE A 199 3.24 -25.57 10.49
C ILE A 199 4.24 -24.45 10.75
N ASP A 200 4.26 -23.91 11.96
CA ASP A 200 5.13 -22.77 12.27
C ASP A 200 5.56 -22.71 13.74
N TYR A 201 6.83 -22.40 13.96
CA TYR A 201 7.49 -22.28 15.26
C TYR A 201 8.78 -21.46 15.12
N PRO A 202 9.28 -20.81 16.19
CA PRO A 202 10.55 -20.11 16.16
C PRO A 202 11.74 -21.04 16.40
N ASP A 203 12.81 -20.86 15.63
CA ASP A 203 14.11 -21.49 15.88
C ASP A 203 14.82 -20.90 17.12
N MET A 204 14.60 -19.62 17.42
CA MET A 204 15.18 -18.93 18.58
C MET A 204 14.15 -18.65 19.67
N PRO A 205 14.29 -19.22 20.90
CA PRO A 205 13.33 -19.02 21.98
C PRO A 205 13.19 -17.58 22.49
N GLU A 206 14.23 -16.75 22.41
CA GLU A 206 14.19 -15.32 22.75
C GLU A 206 14.54 -14.44 21.54
N ARG A 207 13.66 -13.48 21.26
CA ARG A 207 13.74 -12.57 20.12
C ARG A 207 13.55 -11.15 20.64
N ARG A 208 14.66 -10.44 20.89
CA ARG A 208 14.73 -9.32 21.84
C ARG A 208 15.01 -7.95 21.23
N LEU A 209 14.36 -6.92 21.79
CA LEU A 209 14.77 -5.52 21.65
C LEU A 209 15.29 -5.00 23.01
N HIS A 210 16.49 -4.43 23.01
CA HIS A 210 17.13 -3.73 24.12
C HIS A 210 17.05 -2.22 23.87
N VAL A 211 16.65 -1.46 24.89
CA VAL A 211 16.42 -0.02 24.81
C VAL A 211 17.22 0.70 25.88
N ASP A 212 18.24 1.47 25.47
CA ASP A 212 18.85 2.52 26.30
C ASP A 212 17.83 3.65 26.50
N CYS A 213 16.98 3.44 27.49
CA CYS A 213 16.11 4.45 28.06
C CYS A 213 16.74 5.10 29.30
N ALA A 214 18.07 5.04 29.46
CA ALA A 214 18.84 5.59 30.58
C ALA A 214 19.49 6.94 30.20
N ARG A 215 20.24 6.96 29.09
CA ARG A 215 20.83 8.18 28.53
C ARG A 215 19.72 9.09 28.02
N LYS A 216 18.76 8.52 27.29
CA LYS A 216 17.60 9.18 26.70
C LYS A 216 16.33 8.84 27.49
N TYR A 217 15.52 9.85 27.82
CA TYR A 217 14.14 9.58 28.25
C TYR A 217 13.31 9.10 27.04
N ILE A 218 12.65 7.96 27.22
CA ILE A 218 11.72 7.33 26.27
C ILE A 218 10.36 7.21 26.97
N SER A 219 9.28 7.58 26.28
CA SER A 219 7.95 7.66 26.88
C SER A 219 7.26 6.31 27.08
N LYS A 220 6.33 6.25 28.04
CA LYS A 220 5.43 5.09 28.22
C LYS A 220 4.74 4.70 26.91
N ASP A 221 4.19 5.68 26.20
CA ASP A 221 3.39 5.45 25.00
C ASP A 221 4.25 4.92 23.84
N TRP A 222 5.55 5.27 23.81
CA TRP A 222 6.53 4.66 22.90
C TRP A 222 6.76 3.18 23.24
N PHE A 223 6.97 2.85 24.52
CA PHE A 223 7.13 1.45 24.94
C PHE A 223 5.90 0.61 24.62
N ILE A 224 4.70 1.15 24.87
CA ILE A 224 3.42 0.53 24.47
C ILE A 224 3.39 0.29 22.96
N ARG A 225 3.71 1.29 22.12
CA ARG A 225 3.78 1.11 20.65
C ARG A 225 4.75 -0.01 20.25
N GLN A 226 5.97 -0.01 20.75
CA GLN A 226 6.97 -1.00 20.37
C GLN A 226 6.60 -2.41 20.85
N ILE A 227 5.97 -2.56 22.03
CA ILE A 227 5.43 -3.83 22.53
C ILE A 227 4.42 -4.43 21.53
N ARG A 228 3.49 -3.61 21.01
CA ARG A 228 2.51 -4.04 20.01
C ARG A 228 3.21 -4.49 18.72
N GLU A 229 4.15 -3.68 18.22
CA GLU A 229 4.85 -3.94 16.96
C GLU A 229 5.77 -5.18 17.03
N MET A 230 6.51 -5.34 18.12
CA MET A 230 7.33 -6.54 18.39
C MET A 230 6.45 -7.79 18.45
N SER A 231 5.30 -7.71 19.12
CA SER A 231 4.36 -8.82 19.23
C SER A 231 3.73 -9.17 17.87
N TYR A 232 3.44 -8.19 17.03
CA TYR A 232 2.99 -8.39 15.64
C TYR A 232 4.04 -9.14 14.82
N LEU A 233 5.32 -8.81 15.02
CA LEU A 233 6.49 -9.50 14.47
C LEU A 233 6.83 -10.85 15.13
N LYS A 234 5.98 -11.37 16.02
CA LYS A 234 6.26 -12.55 16.84
C LYS A 234 7.58 -12.46 17.63
N MET A 235 8.16 -11.28 17.84
CA MET A 235 9.20 -11.05 18.83
C MET A 235 8.57 -11.10 20.24
N ASN A 236 9.35 -11.47 21.26
CA ASN A 236 8.78 -11.86 22.55
C ASN A 236 9.46 -11.28 23.80
N THR A 237 10.53 -10.47 23.67
CA THR A 237 11.28 -9.97 24.84
C THR A 237 11.75 -8.51 24.67
N LEU A 238 11.57 -7.69 25.70
CA LEU A 238 11.98 -6.28 25.77
C LEU A 238 12.92 -6.07 26.97
N GLN A 239 14.13 -5.57 26.75
CA GLN A 239 15.06 -5.17 27.83
C GLN A 239 15.06 -3.66 28.01
N MET A 240 14.69 -3.20 29.21
CA MET A 240 14.67 -1.79 29.59
C MET A 240 15.96 -1.45 30.33
N HIS A 241 16.92 -0.84 29.64
CA HIS A 241 18.19 -0.39 30.22
C HIS A 241 18.01 1.05 30.75
N PHE A 242 17.80 1.18 32.06
CA PHE A 242 17.30 2.42 32.70
C PHE A 242 18.30 3.12 33.64
N SER A 243 19.48 2.54 33.85
CA SER A 243 20.57 3.08 34.68
C SER A 243 21.89 3.07 33.90
N GLU A 244 22.46 4.24 33.64
CA GLU A 244 23.71 4.41 32.88
C GLU A 244 24.40 5.76 33.22
N ASN A 245 25.61 5.96 32.71
CA ASN A 245 26.47 7.12 32.94
C ASN A 245 25.77 8.48 32.73
N LEU A 246 24.89 8.63 31.73
CA LEU A 246 24.18 9.90 31.52
C LEU A 246 22.90 10.07 32.36
N GLY A 247 22.28 9.00 32.85
CA GLY A 247 20.97 9.12 33.51
C GLY A 247 20.42 7.86 34.18
N PHE A 248 19.45 8.10 35.06
CA PHE A 248 18.71 7.07 35.80
C PHE A 248 17.23 7.41 35.66
N ARG A 249 16.47 6.56 34.96
CA ARG A 249 15.25 6.98 34.25
C ARG A 249 13.97 6.24 34.63
N ILE A 250 14.02 5.39 35.65
CA ILE A 250 12.84 5.00 36.41
C ILE A 250 12.89 5.72 37.76
N GLU A 251 11.72 6.07 38.29
CA GLU A 251 11.53 6.58 39.64
C GLU A 251 12.20 5.68 40.71
N CYS A 252 12.89 6.32 41.66
CA CYS A 252 13.59 5.66 42.77
C CYS A 252 13.14 6.29 44.10
N GLU A 253 12.63 5.47 45.01
CA GLU A 253 12.17 5.85 46.35
C GLU A 253 13.28 5.68 47.40
N THR A 254 14.18 4.70 47.22
CA THR A 254 15.36 4.48 48.08
C THR A 254 16.35 5.64 48.01
N ASP A 255 16.58 6.18 46.80
CA ASP A 255 17.35 7.42 46.61
C ASP A 255 16.79 8.28 45.45
N PRO A 256 15.92 9.25 45.75
CA PRO A 256 15.41 10.21 44.76
C PRO A 256 16.48 11.18 44.20
N GLN A 257 17.76 11.12 44.62
CA GLN A 257 18.79 12.04 44.15
C GLN A 257 19.45 11.62 42.83
N ILE A 258 19.51 10.30 42.56
CA ILE A 258 20.09 9.76 41.32
C ILE A 258 19.16 9.88 40.12
N VAL A 259 17.85 9.99 40.33
CA VAL A 259 16.84 10.11 39.27
C VAL A 259 17.06 11.35 38.39
N SER A 260 17.04 11.17 37.08
CA SER A 260 17.25 12.23 36.09
C SER A 260 16.12 13.26 36.07
N LYS A 261 16.47 14.55 36.14
CA LYS A 261 15.53 15.66 36.43
C LYS A 261 14.92 16.30 35.17
N ASP A 262 15.38 15.84 34.01
CA ASP A 262 14.93 16.19 32.66
C ASP A 262 13.92 15.18 32.08
N GLY A 263 13.63 14.08 32.79
CA GLY A 263 12.57 13.11 32.46
C GLY A 263 12.87 11.71 33.02
N TYR A 264 11.84 11.02 33.51
CA TYR A 264 11.89 9.63 33.99
C TYR A 264 10.48 9.03 33.93
N LEU A 265 10.37 7.69 33.89
CA LEU A 265 9.13 6.94 34.02
C LEU A 265 8.79 6.77 35.51
N THR A 266 7.56 7.07 35.90
CA THR A 266 7.04 6.72 37.24
C THR A 266 6.84 5.22 37.40
N LYS A 267 6.79 4.72 38.65
CA LYS A 267 6.52 3.31 38.92
C LYS A 267 5.17 2.84 38.37
N ASP A 268 4.17 3.72 38.32
CA ASP A 268 2.86 3.41 37.75
C ASP A 268 2.90 3.34 36.21
N GLU A 269 3.66 4.20 35.53
CA GLU A 269 3.88 4.09 34.08
C GLU A 269 4.65 2.81 33.72
N VAL A 270 5.62 2.38 34.55
CA VAL A 270 6.28 1.07 34.37
C VAL A 270 5.28 -0.08 34.53
N ARG A 271 4.37 -0.02 35.50
CA ARG A 271 3.30 -1.04 35.66
C ARG A 271 2.34 -1.07 34.47
N GLU A 272 2.03 0.06 33.86
CA GLU A 272 1.27 0.10 32.59
C GLU A 272 2.04 -0.57 31.43
N ILE A 273 3.35 -0.33 31.31
CA ILE A 273 4.21 -1.01 30.32
C ILE A 273 4.19 -2.53 30.54
N LEU A 274 4.36 -2.99 31.78
CA LEU A 274 4.35 -4.41 32.14
C LEU A 274 2.98 -5.08 31.86
N ALA A 275 1.89 -4.36 32.08
CA ALA A 275 0.54 -4.85 31.80
C ALA A 275 0.30 -5.02 30.28
N GLU A 276 0.67 -4.04 29.46
CA GLU A 276 0.55 -4.14 28.00
C GLU A 276 1.53 -5.19 27.45
N ALA A 277 2.75 -5.28 27.98
CA ALA A 277 3.72 -6.32 27.61
C ALA A 277 3.14 -7.72 27.81
N LYS A 278 2.60 -8.00 29.01
CA LYS A 278 1.92 -9.27 29.32
C LYS A 278 0.76 -9.56 28.36
N LYS A 279 -0.11 -8.58 28.12
CA LYS A 279 -1.25 -8.71 27.20
C LYS A 279 -0.80 -9.07 25.78
N TYR A 280 0.32 -8.50 25.32
CA TYR A 280 0.94 -8.79 24.03
C TYR A 280 1.98 -9.93 24.06
N GLY A 281 2.06 -10.72 25.14
CA GLY A 281 2.97 -11.87 25.23
C GLY A 281 4.47 -11.51 25.27
N ILE A 282 4.81 -10.23 25.48
CA ILE A 282 6.18 -9.75 25.60
C ILE A 282 6.67 -9.90 27.05
N LYS A 283 7.79 -10.59 27.24
CA LYS A 283 8.57 -10.61 28.49
C LYS A 283 9.31 -9.28 28.63
N VAL A 284 9.45 -8.77 29.86
CA VAL A 284 10.27 -7.57 30.13
C VAL A 284 11.46 -7.96 31.02
N ILE A 285 12.62 -7.42 30.69
CA ILE A 285 13.87 -7.58 31.45
C ILE A 285 14.29 -6.20 31.97
N PRO A 286 14.15 -5.91 33.29
CA PRO A 286 14.84 -4.78 33.90
C PRO A 286 16.36 -4.91 33.74
N SER A 287 17.03 -3.83 33.35
CA SER A 287 18.47 -3.78 33.16
C SER A 287 19.08 -2.58 33.88
N PHE A 288 19.87 -2.89 34.91
CA PHE A 288 20.58 -1.94 35.76
C PHE A 288 22.04 -2.38 35.84
N ASP A 289 22.91 -1.74 35.05
CA ASP A 289 24.33 -2.06 35.02
C ASP A 289 25.07 -1.64 36.31
N THR A 290 25.80 -2.60 36.88
CA THR A 290 26.92 -2.42 37.79
C THR A 290 28.01 -3.49 37.52
N PRO A 291 29.30 -3.23 37.83
CA PRO A 291 29.84 -2.05 38.49
C PRO A 291 30.28 -0.96 37.51
N GLY A 292 30.18 -1.17 36.19
CA GLY A 292 30.41 -0.17 35.15
C GLY A 292 29.32 0.91 35.11
N HIS A 293 29.48 1.89 34.23
CA HIS A 293 28.50 2.93 33.85
C HIS A 293 27.73 3.66 34.96
N VAL A 294 28.12 3.56 36.24
CA VAL A 294 27.42 4.16 37.38
C VAL A 294 27.62 5.68 37.55
N ASP A 295 28.11 6.43 36.55
CA ASP A 295 28.42 7.86 36.72
C ASP A 295 27.23 8.68 37.23
N GLN A 296 25.98 8.34 36.86
CA GLN A 296 24.80 9.04 37.38
C GLN A 296 24.61 8.83 38.88
N ILE A 297 24.90 7.63 39.39
CA ILE A 297 24.94 7.34 40.84
C ILE A 297 26.10 8.10 41.48
N LEU A 298 27.29 8.05 40.88
CA LEU A 298 28.50 8.69 41.41
C LEU A 298 28.50 10.24 41.31
N LYS A 299 27.56 10.84 40.58
CA LYS A 299 27.23 12.28 40.64
C LYS A 299 26.54 12.66 41.95
N ALA A 300 25.74 11.77 42.54
CA ALA A 300 25.11 11.95 43.85
C ALA A 300 26.02 11.46 44.99
N HIS A 301 26.62 10.28 44.81
CA HIS A 301 27.45 9.57 45.79
C HIS A 301 28.89 9.33 45.29
N PRO A 302 29.72 10.38 45.13
CA PRO A 302 31.11 10.26 44.68
C PRO A 302 32.00 9.42 45.63
N GLU A 303 31.60 9.24 46.88
CA GLU A 303 32.23 8.36 47.87
C GLU A 303 32.12 6.85 47.54
N TYR A 304 31.20 6.45 46.65
CA TYR A 304 31.02 5.07 46.22
C TYR A 304 31.80 4.70 44.95
N GLY A 305 32.61 5.62 44.38
CA GLY A 305 33.43 5.35 43.20
C GLY A 305 34.78 4.70 43.54
N GLN A 306 35.26 3.76 42.72
CA GLN A 306 36.42 2.90 43.05
C GLN A 306 37.65 3.69 43.51
N ILE A 307 38.13 3.44 44.73
CA ILE A 307 39.29 4.12 45.31
C ILE A 307 40.60 3.70 44.60
N SER A 308 41.43 4.69 44.29
CA SER A 308 42.77 4.51 43.73
C SER A 308 43.84 4.27 44.80
N ASN A 309 45.02 3.81 44.38
CA ASN A 309 46.23 3.75 45.22
C ASN A 309 46.76 5.14 45.68
N THR A 310 46.13 6.24 45.26
CA THR A 310 46.35 7.60 45.76
C THR A 310 45.21 8.14 46.62
N GLY A 311 44.16 7.35 46.88
CA GLY A 311 42.99 7.75 47.67
C GLY A 311 42.01 8.66 46.92
N SER A 312 41.94 8.53 45.59
CA SER A 312 40.97 9.25 44.73
C SER A 312 39.90 8.28 44.24
N HIS A 313 38.63 8.67 44.30
CA HIS A 313 37.51 7.89 43.78
C HIS A 313 37.42 8.00 42.25
N TYR A 314 37.23 6.87 41.58
CA TYR A 314 36.86 6.83 40.16
C TYR A 314 35.44 7.40 39.95
N LYS A 315 35.13 7.87 38.74
CA LYS A 315 33.86 8.54 38.46
C LYS A 315 32.84 7.69 37.71
N SER A 316 33.30 6.57 37.13
CA SER A 316 32.56 5.80 36.13
C SER A 316 32.53 4.31 36.46
N GLY A 317 32.76 3.97 37.73
CA GLY A 317 32.79 2.60 38.20
C GLY A 317 32.74 2.52 39.73
N LEU A 318 31.87 1.64 40.22
CA LEU A 318 31.60 1.40 41.64
C LEU A 318 32.84 0.89 42.38
N ASP A 319 33.00 1.26 43.65
CA ASP A 319 34.00 0.67 44.54
C ASP A 319 33.53 -0.70 45.02
N ILE A 320 33.90 -1.75 44.30
CA ILE A 320 33.61 -3.14 44.66
C ILE A 320 34.37 -3.61 45.92
N THR A 321 35.27 -2.78 46.46
CA THR A 321 35.96 -3.00 47.74
C THR A 321 35.25 -2.32 48.92
N ASN A 322 34.30 -1.41 48.67
CA ASN A 322 33.54 -0.71 49.69
C ASN A 322 32.22 -1.43 50.00
N PRO A 323 32.07 -2.09 51.17
CA PRO A 323 30.85 -2.82 51.51
C PRO A 323 29.62 -1.92 51.66
N GLU A 324 29.78 -0.61 51.92
CA GLU A 324 28.65 0.33 51.97
C GLU A 324 28.12 0.64 50.56
N ALA A 325 29.01 0.75 49.56
CA ALA A 325 28.63 0.93 48.16
C ALA A 325 27.95 -0.32 47.58
N VAL A 326 28.47 -1.52 47.89
CA VAL A 326 27.87 -2.80 47.47
C VAL A 326 26.49 -3.01 48.14
N ALA A 327 26.34 -2.64 49.41
CA ALA A 327 25.04 -2.69 50.10
C ALA A 327 24.02 -1.69 49.54
N TYR A 328 24.46 -0.48 49.14
CA TYR A 328 23.61 0.50 48.48
C TYR A 328 23.07 -0.03 47.14
N ILE A 329 23.92 -0.60 46.28
CA ILE A 329 23.46 -1.24 45.03
C ILE A 329 22.45 -2.37 45.30
N ARG A 330 22.71 -3.26 46.28
CA ARG A 330 21.75 -4.30 46.66
C ARG A 330 20.38 -3.72 47.07
N SER A 331 20.34 -2.62 47.82
CA SER A 331 19.07 -1.97 48.20
C SER A 331 18.31 -1.34 47.01
N LEU A 332 19.03 -0.87 45.98
CA LEU A 332 18.38 -0.43 44.74
C LEU A 332 17.89 -1.62 43.91
N TYR A 333 18.64 -2.73 43.88
CA TYR A 333 18.21 -3.97 43.22
C TYR A 333 16.94 -4.54 43.89
N GLU A 334 16.83 -4.52 45.23
CA GLU A 334 15.60 -4.90 45.95
C GLU A 334 14.39 -4.10 45.45
N GLU A 335 14.51 -2.78 45.32
CA GLU A 335 13.43 -1.91 44.86
C GLU A 335 12.98 -2.20 43.41
N TYR A 336 13.91 -2.51 42.51
CA TYR A 336 13.58 -2.84 41.12
C TYR A 336 13.13 -4.29 40.94
N MET A 337 13.60 -5.24 41.75
CA MET A 337 13.05 -6.59 41.79
C MET A 337 11.60 -6.61 42.34
N GLU A 338 11.25 -5.72 43.27
CA GLU A 338 9.86 -5.51 43.69
C GLU A 338 9.00 -4.86 42.58
N LEU A 339 9.53 -3.82 41.90
CA LEU A 339 8.79 -3.15 40.81
C LEU A 339 8.50 -4.07 39.61
N PHE A 340 9.41 -4.98 39.30
CA PHE A 340 9.32 -5.91 38.18
C PHE A 340 8.89 -7.34 38.61
N GLU A 341 8.21 -7.49 39.76
CA GLU A 341 7.68 -8.78 40.22
C GLU A 341 6.83 -9.46 39.10
N GLY A 342 7.16 -10.72 38.79
CA GLY A 342 6.54 -11.49 37.72
C GLY A 342 7.27 -11.46 36.37
N CYS A 343 8.33 -10.65 36.24
CA CYS A 343 9.37 -10.86 35.22
C CYS A 343 10.28 -12.03 35.63
N THR A 344 10.98 -12.65 34.67
CA THR A 344 11.79 -13.88 34.90
C THR A 344 13.30 -13.68 34.89
N ASP A 345 13.76 -12.49 34.48
CA ASP A 345 15.16 -12.18 34.22
C ASP A 345 15.48 -10.77 34.72
N PHE A 346 16.72 -10.55 35.18
CA PHE A 346 17.20 -9.23 35.58
C PHE A 346 18.65 -9.08 35.10
N HIS A 347 18.92 -8.06 34.29
CA HIS A 347 20.24 -7.83 33.72
C HIS A 347 21.05 -6.89 34.63
N ILE A 348 22.14 -7.41 35.22
CA ILE A 348 23.00 -6.67 36.16
C ILE A 348 24.15 -5.93 35.47
N GLY A 349 24.30 -6.06 34.15
CA GLY A 349 25.33 -5.37 33.35
C GLY A 349 26.67 -6.10 33.40
N GLY A 350 27.70 -5.44 33.94
CA GLY A 350 29.04 -6.00 34.14
C GLY A 350 30.03 -5.71 32.99
N ASP A 351 29.63 -4.86 32.04
CA ASP A 351 30.40 -4.34 30.92
C ASP A 351 31.32 -3.16 31.31
N GLU A 352 32.39 -2.98 30.52
CA GLU A 352 33.36 -1.86 30.43
C GLU A 352 33.90 -1.19 31.72
N TYR A 353 33.68 -1.77 32.91
CA TYR A 353 33.98 -1.20 34.24
C TYR A 353 35.26 -0.36 34.34
N MET A 354 36.37 -0.89 33.79
CA MET A 354 37.56 -0.12 33.44
C MET A 354 38.28 -0.78 32.26
N GLU A 355 39.01 0.01 31.47
CA GLU A 355 39.94 -0.50 30.44
C GLU A 355 41.13 -1.24 31.08
N PHE A 356 40.97 -2.54 31.36
CA PHE A 356 41.90 -3.33 32.18
C PHE A 356 43.32 -3.51 31.61
N ASP A 357 43.51 -3.29 30.31
CA ASP A 357 44.82 -3.41 29.66
C ASP A 357 45.70 -2.14 29.74
N ARG A 358 45.14 -0.98 30.16
CA ARG A 358 45.81 0.32 30.09
C ARG A 358 45.63 1.19 31.33
N ALA A 359 46.00 2.47 31.24
CA ALA A 359 45.88 3.44 32.32
C ALA A 359 44.52 4.17 32.19
N PRO A 360 43.79 4.44 33.29
CA PRO A 360 44.30 4.47 34.67
C PRO A 360 44.38 3.11 35.37
N PHE A 361 43.63 2.08 34.95
CA PHE A 361 43.50 0.80 35.67
C PHE A 361 44.85 0.21 36.13
N THR A 362 45.75 -0.07 35.18
CA THR A 362 47.05 -0.71 35.41
C THR A 362 48.00 0.08 36.31
N THR A 363 47.77 1.38 36.52
CA THR A 363 48.65 2.27 37.29
C THR A 363 48.04 2.76 38.60
N GLN A 364 46.71 2.76 38.74
CA GLN A 364 46.00 3.37 39.87
C GLN A 364 45.09 2.40 40.64
N TYR A 365 44.42 1.47 39.97
CA TYR A 365 43.35 0.65 40.59
C TYR A 365 43.73 -0.83 40.73
N LYS A 366 44.48 -1.39 39.78
CA LYS A 366 44.92 -2.80 39.76
C LYS A 366 45.62 -3.24 41.05
N SER A 367 46.43 -2.38 41.66
CA SER A 367 47.11 -2.69 42.92
C SER A 367 46.18 -2.72 44.14
N VAL A 368 45.08 -1.95 44.11
CA VAL A 368 44.07 -1.94 45.19
C VAL A 368 43.26 -3.23 45.12
N LEU A 369 42.71 -3.55 43.95
CA LEU A 369 41.93 -4.77 43.72
C LEU A 369 42.74 -6.06 43.93
N ASN A 370 44.04 -6.06 43.62
CA ASN A 370 44.93 -7.20 43.93
C ASN A 370 45.09 -7.44 45.43
N GLU A 371 45.28 -6.38 46.24
CA GLU A 371 45.42 -6.56 47.69
C GLU A 371 44.07 -6.88 48.33
N TYR A 372 42.96 -6.27 47.87
CA TYR A 372 41.60 -6.64 48.29
C TYR A 372 41.29 -8.12 48.02
N ALA A 373 41.49 -8.60 46.79
CA ALA A 373 41.30 -10.02 46.44
C ALA A 373 42.14 -10.95 47.33
N LYS A 374 43.36 -10.53 47.66
CA LYS A 374 44.25 -11.29 48.55
C LYS A 374 43.81 -11.25 50.02
N GLU A 375 43.22 -10.16 50.49
CA GLU A 375 42.71 -10.03 51.85
C GLU A 375 41.35 -10.74 52.06
N THR A 376 40.48 -10.78 51.05
CA THR A 376 39.13 -11.38 51.14
C THR A 376 39.06 -12.82 50.65
N LEU A 377 39.71 -13.15 49.52
CA LEU A 377 39.67 -14.48 48.89
C LEU A 377 40.91 -15.33 49.24
N GLY A 378 42.07 -14.68 49.45
CA GLY A 378 43.28 -15.29 50.02
C GLY A 378 44.54 -15.20 49.16
N ASP A 379 45.65 -15.75 49.67
CA ASP A 379 46.97 -15.67 49.03
C ASP A 379 46.96 -16.23 47.59
N GLY A 380 47.13 -15.32 46.63
CA GLY A 380 47.27 -15.62 45.21
C GLY A 380 46.02 -15.33 44.35
N TYR A 381 44.89 -14.95 44.92
CA TYR A 381 43.79 -14.32 44.15
C TYR A 381 44.19 -12.89 43.71
N ILE A 382 43.63 -12.42 42.59
CA ILE A 382 43.99 -11.13 41.96
C ILE A 382 42.73 -10.32 41.58
N TRP A 383 42.93 -9.14 41.00
CA TRP A 383 41.86 -8.21 40.59
C TRP A 383 40.72 -8.87 39.77
N LYS A 384 41.04 -9.84 38.90
CA LYS A 384 40.06 -10.63 38.13
C LYS A 384 39.09 -11.38 39.03
N ASP A 385 39.62 -11.93 40.12
CA ASP A 385 38.87 -12.72 41.09
C ASP A 385 37.99 -11.82 41.96
N ALA A 386 38.43 -10.60 42.29
CA ALA A 386 37.56 -9.61 42.94
C ALA A 386 36.38 -9.20 42.05
N MET A 387 36.61 -8.96 40.76
CA MET A 387 35.53 -8.66 39.80
C MET A 387 34.55 -9.83 39.64
N ALA A 388 35.08 -11.03 39.38
CA ALA A 388 34.27 -12.24 39.24
C ALA A 388 33.48 -12.58 40.53
N ASN A 389 34.07 -12.32 41.71
CA ASN A 389 33.35 -12.47 42.98
C ASN A 389 32.24 -11.42 43.12
N TYR A 390 32.46 -10.15 42.76
CA TYR A 390 31.41 -9.14 42.78
C TYR A 390 30.24 -9.51 41.85
N ILE A 391 30.53 -9.92 40.61
CA ILE A 391 29.49 -10.32 39.65
C ILE A 391 28.73 -11.56 40.14
N ASN A 392 29.42 -12.57 40.68
CA ASN A 392 28.76 -13.70 41.37
C ASN A 392 27.88 -13.23 42.54
N GLU A 393 28.37 -12.34 43.39
CA GLU A 393 27.66 -11.83 44.57
C GLU A 393 26.41 -10.98 44.23
N MET A 394 26.37 -10.35 43.05
CA MET A 394 25.18 -9.68 42.53
C MET A 394 24.23 -10.67 41.83
N ALA A 395 24.77 -11.62 41.07
CA ALA A 395 24.00 -12.66 40.39
C ALA A 395 23.30 -13.61 41.38
N GLU A 396 23.99 -14.07 42.42
CA GLU A 396 23.44 -14.89 43.50
C GLU A 396 22.36 -14.12 44.27
N PHE A 397 22.57 -12.82 44.52
CA PHE A 397 21.57 -11.96 45.16
C PHE A 397 20.29 -11.81 44.34
N VAL A 398 20.41 -11.61 43.02
CA VAL A 398 19.28 -11.56 42.08
C VAL A 398 18.58 -12.93 41.96
N HIS A 399 19.36 -14.01 41.98
CA HIS A 399 18.84 -15.38 41.88
C HIS A 399 18.05 -15.82 43.14
N ASP A 400 18.52 -15.46 44.33
CA ASP A 400 17.81 -15.70 45.60
C ASP A 400 16.46 -14.95 45.68
N HIS A 401 16.26 -13.91 44.87
CA HIS A 401 14.98 -13.20 44.71
C HIS A 401 14.09 -13.78 43.58
N GLY A 402 14.51 -14.87 42.92
CA GLY A 402 13.69 -15.61 41.95
C GLY A 402 13.88 -15.23 40.48
N PHE A 403 14.82 -14.33 40.17
CA PHE A 403 15.14 -13.93 38.80
C PHE A 403 16.29 -14.77 38.21
N THR A 404 16.38 -14.81 36.88
CA THR A 404 17.57 -15.28 36.16
C THR A 404 18.53 -14.08 35.97
N PRO A 405 19.72 -14.07 36.59
CA PRO A 405 20.66 -12.97 36.44
C PRO A 405 21.33 -13.01 35.06
N ARG A 406 21.45 -11.85 34.40
CA ARG A 406 22.13 -11.73 33.10
C ARG A 406 23.25 -10.69 33.11
N VAL A 407 24.30 -10.96 32.34
CA VAL A 407 25.53 -10.14 32.24
C VAL A 407 26.04 -10.05 30.80
N PHE A 408 26.76 -8.98 30.50
CA PHE A 408 27.54 -8.87 29.27
C PHE A 408 28.85 -9.69 29.34
N ASN A 409 29.38 -10.07 28.18
CA ASN A 409 30.50 -11.02 28.10
C ASN A 409 31.91 -10.44 28.37
N ASP A 410 32.14 -9.13 28.28
CA ASP A 410 33.49 -8.58 28.23
C ASP A 410 34.20 -8.52 29.59
N GLY A 411 33.46 -8.31 30.69
CA GLY A 411 33.97 -8.38 32.06
C GLY A 411 34.36 -9.79 32.52
N LEU A 412 33.88 -10.85 31.85
CA LEU A 412 34.04 -12.24 32.28
C LEU A 412 35.25 -12.95 31.65
N TYR A 413 35.95 -13.73 32.48
CA TYR A 413 37.16 -14.50 32.11
C TYR A 413 38.24 -13.64 31.42
N TYR A 414 38.31 -12.34 31.76
CA TYR A 414 39.22 -11.40 31.13
C TYR A 414 40.69 -11.82 31.30
N GLY A 415 41.43 -11.89 30.20
CA GLY A 415 42.81 -12.33 30.16
C GLY A 415 43.00 -13.80 30.53
N GLU A 416 42.04 -14.68 30.24
CA GLU A 416 42.10 -16.14 30.50
C GLU A 416 43.42 -16.80 30.05
N ASN A 417 44.07 -16.24 29.02
CA ASN A 417 45.32 -16.76 28.43
C ASN A 417 46.55 -15.87 28.71
N ASP A 418 46.49 -14.93 29.66
CA ASP A 418 47.61 -14.03 29.97
C ASP A 418 48.65 -14.64 30.96
N TRP A 419 49.69 -13.87 31.25
CA TRP A 419 50.81 -14.29 32.08
C TRP A 419 50.58 -14.13 33.61
N GLU A 420 49.55 -13.37 34.02
CA GLU A 420 49.15 -13.25 35.44
C GLU A 420 48.30 -14.46 35.86
N GLY A 421 47.59 -15.05 34.89
CA GLY A 421 46.85 -16.29 35.01
C GLY A 421 45.33 -16.09 34.86
N PRO A 422 44.59 -17.18 34.59
CA PRO A 422 43.15 -17.13 34.42
C PRO A 422 42.41 -16.75 35.71
N GLN A 423 41.16 -16.33 35.54
CA GLN A 423 40.19 -16.18 36.62
C GLN A 423 40.00 -17.52 37.35
N LYS A 424 40.02 -17.49 38.69
CA LYS A 424 39.96 -18.67 39.57
C LYS A 424 38.59 -18.85 40.21
N ILE A 425 37.86 -17.75 40.42
CA ILE A 425 36.44 -17.80 40.77
C ILE A 425 35.67 -18.43 39.61
N LYS A 426 34.97 -19.54 39.88
CA LYS A 426 34.02 -20.11 38.93
C LYS A 426 32.76 -19.24 38.96
N MET A 427 32.34 -18.74 37.80
CA MET A 427 31.02 -18.11 37.67
C MET A 427 29.92 -19.12 37.98
N HIS A 428 28.77 -18.65 38.45
CA HIS A 428 27.56 -19.46 38.48
C HIS A 428 27.15 -19.84 37.04
N ASP A 429 26.65 -21.06 36.86
CA ASP A 429 26.24 -21.63 35.58
C ASP A 429 24.83 -21.19 35.15
N TYR A 430 24.02 -20.69 36.09
CA TYR A 430 22.70 -20.12 35.82
C TYR A 430 22.73 -18.66 35.33
N ILE A 431 23.91 -18.08 35.10
CA ILE A 431 24.06 -16.70 34.60
C ILE A 431 23.83 -16.70 33.09
N GLY A 432 22.83 -15.94 32.62
CA GLY A 432 22.64 -15.70 31.19
C GLY A 432 23.72 -14.76 30.66
N VAL A 433 24.41 -15.13 29.58
CA VAL A 433 25.48 -14.33 28.98
C VAL A 433 25.02 -13.66 27.70
N ASP A 434 24.87 -12.34 27.73
CA ASP A 434 24.64 -11.51 26.55
C ASP A 434 26.00 -11.29 25.84
N PHE A 435 26.25 -12.05 24.77
CA PHE A 435 27.51 -12.00 24.04
C PHE A 435 27.43 -10.95 22.92
N TRP A 436 27.85 -9.72 23.23
CA TRP A 436 27.69 -8.54 22.40
C TRP A 436 28.89 -8.24 21.50
N SER A 437 30.11 -8.43 22.02
CA SER A 437 31.34 -8.10 21.31
C SER A 437 32.53 -8.93 21.77
N GLN A 438 33.38 -9.28 20.80
CA GLN A 438 34.70 -9.83 21.02
C GLN A 438 35.79 -8.75 21.18
N MET A 439 35.48 -7.48 20.82
CA MET A 439 36.42 -6.37 20.57
C MET A 439 37.77 -6.87 20.01
N THR A 440 37.84 -7.21 18.72
CA THR A 440 38.98 -7.96 18.14
C THR A 440 40.36 -7.31 18.29
N TRP A 441 40.44 -6.03 18.63
CA TRP A 441 41.67 -5.32 19.01
C TRP A 441 42.19 -5.69 20.42
N ASN A 442 41.34 -6.21 21.31
CA ASN A 442 41.68 -6.66 22.66
C ASN A 442 41.74 -8.20 22.75
N PRO A 443 42.94 -8.82 22.73
CA PRO A 443 43.07 -10.27 22.83
C PRO A 443 42.74 -10.83 24.22
N SER A 444 42.41 -9.96 25.20
CA SER A 444 42.09 -10.33 26.58
C SER A 444 40.62 -10.70 26.77
N ILE A 445 39.70 -10.19 25.95
CA ILE A 445 38.27 -10.53 26.08
C ILE A 445 38.05 -12.00 25.73
N ALA A 446 37.29 -12.69 26.58
CA ALA A 446 37.05 -14.12 26.45
C ALA A 446 36.29 -14.46 25.15
N ARG A 447 36.69 -15.56 24.51
CA ARG A 447 35.99 -16.08 23.32
C ARG A 447 34.73 -16.82 23.74
N LEU A 448 33.72 -16.89 22.86
CA LEU A 448 32.49 -17.66 23.10
C LEU A 448 32.80 -19.09 23.57
N LYS A 449 33.80 -19.73 22.96
CA LYS A 449 34.28 -21.07 23.37
C LYS A 449 34.76 -21.14 24.83
N THR A 450 35.30 -20.07 25.40
CA THR A 450 35.68 -20.02 26.82
C THR A 450 34.45 -20.19 27.72
N PHE A 451 33.32 -19.56 27.40
CA PHE A 451 32.08 -19.69 28.18
C PHE A 451 31.55 -21.13 28.12
N ILE A 452 31.47 -21.69 26.92
CA ILE A 452 31.03 -23.08 26.68
C ILE A 452 31.95 -24.08 27.42
N ASP A 453 33.28 -23.94 27.31
CA ASP A 453 34.25 -24.82 27.98
C ASP A 453 34.26 -24.66 29.51
N LYS A 454 33.69 -23.58 30.05
CA LYS A 454 33.51 -23.33 31.50
C LYS A 454 32.14 -23.80 32.02
N GLY A 455 31.23 -24.20 31.14
CA GLY A 455 29.92 -24.76 31.47
C GLY A 455 28.73 -23.80 31.35
N HIS A 456 28.86 -22.67 30.66
CA HIS A 456 27.70 -21.82 30.32
C HIS A 456 26.93 -22.42 29.15
N ASP A 457 25.63 -22.63 29.35
CA ASP A 457 24.70 -23.18 28.35
C ASP A 457 23.54 -22.23 28.00
N THR A 458 23.59 -20.98 28.49
CA THR A 458 22.54 -19.98 28.39
C THR A 458 23.14 -18.68 27.85
N ILE A 459 23.28 -18.58 26.52
CA ILE A 459 24.00 -17.50 25.84
C ILE A 459 23.10 -16.85 24.77
N TYR A 460 23.07 -15.52 24.74
CA TYR A 460 22.28 -14.71 23.81
C TYR A 460 23.20 -13.98 22.81
N ASN A 461 22.82 -13.99 21.54
CA ASN A 461 23.59 -13.37 20.46
C ASN A 461 23.20 -11.89 20.29
N PHE A 462 23.92 -10.99 20.97
CA PHE A 462 23.67 -9.55 20.95
C PHE A 462 24.62 -8.84 19.95
N ASN A 463 24.81 -9.44 18.76
CA ASN A 463 25.91 -9.11 17.84
C ASN A 463 25.97 -7.63 17.45
N SER A 464 26.97 -6.91 17.94
CA SER A 464 27.11 -5.46 17.68
C SER A 464 27.29 -5.11 16.20
N SER A 465 27.87 -6.01 15.39
CA SER A 465 28.06 -5.78 13.95
C SER A 465 26.78 -5.94 13.12
N PHE A 466 25.72 -6.53 13.70
CA PHE A 466 24.44 -6.71 13.02
C PHE A 466 23.30 -5.90 13.63
N PHE A 467 23.32 -5.65 14.94
CA PHE A 467 22.13 -5.20 15.66
C PHE A 467 22.33 -4.00 16.60
N TYR A 468 23.40 -3.21 16.46
CA TYR A 468 23.55 -1.96 17.22
C TYR A 468 23.12 -0.76 16.37
N TYR A 469 21.95 -0.20 16.70
CA TYR A 469 21.55 1.14 16.29
C TYR A 469 22.01 2.12 17.38
N VAL A 470 22.81 3.13 16.99
CA VAL A 470 23.48 4.01 17.96
C VAL A 470 23.29 5.47 17.58
N LEU A 471 23.01 6.32 18.57
CA LEU A 471 23.00 7.78 18.46
C LEU A 471 24.41 8.33 18.72
N ARG A 472 25.35 8.12 17.78
CA ARG A 472 26.79 8.30 18.02
C ARG A 472 27.19 9.75 18.26
N ASN A 473 28.20 9.97 19.11
CA ASN A 473 28.78 11.29 19.37
C ASN A 473 29.40 11.95 18.13
N ASP A 474 30.04 11.15 17.26
CA ASP A 474 30.66 11.59 16.01
C ASP A 474 29.94 11.01 14.77
N LYS A 475 30.08 11.69 13.63
CA LYS A 475 29.47 11.26 12.36
C LYS A 475 30.31 10.15 11.68
N PRO A 476 29.70 9.03 11.22
CA PRO A 476 30.37 8.03 10.38
C PRO A 476 31.14 8.61 9.19
N THR A 477 32.33 8.09 8.92
CA THR A 477 33.23 8.57 7.86
C THR A 477 32.74 8.29 6.44
N ASP A 478 31.80 7.35 6.30
CA ASP A 478 31.08 7.04 5.05
C ASP A 478 29.95 8.05 4.73
N GLY A 479 29.68 9.01 5.62
CA GLY A 479 28.72 10.08 5.41
C GLY A 479 27.30 9.80 5.92
N ARG A 480 27.02 8.63 6.52
CA ARG A 480 25.73 8.30 7.16
C ARG A 480 25.38 9.23 8.34
N PRO A 481 24.09 9.36 8.71
CA PRO A 481 23.67 10.10 9.91
C PRO A 481 24.27 9.51 11.21
N GLN A 482 24.32 10.34 12.25
CA GLN A 482 24.85 9.94 13.57
C GLN A 482 23.96 8.92 14.28
N ASN A 483 22.64 9.05 14.10
CA ASN A 483 21.63 8.03 14.34
C ASN A 483 21.67 7.02 13.19
N SER A 484 22.18 5.81 13.43
CA SER A 484 22.26 4.75 12.41
C SER A 484 22.75 3.41 12.99
N PHE A 485 22.57 2.32 12.23
CA PHE A 485 23.30 1.07 12.45
C PHE A 485 24.78 1.17 12.04
N ASP A 486 25.61 0.16 12.32
CA ASP A 486 27.03 0.16 11.94
C ASP A 486 27.29 -0.10 10.44
N VAL A 487 26.35 -0.76 9.72
CA VAL A 487 26.39 -0.93 8.25
C VAL A 487 25.28 -0.09 7.57
N LYS A 488 25.42 0.19 6.27
CA LYS A 488 24.34 0.75 5.44
C LYS A 488 23.44 -0.39 4.96
N ASP A 489 22.14 -0.14 4.81
CA ASP A 489 21.14 -1.13 4.35
C ASP A 489 21.18 -2.36 5.30
N GLN A 490 21.01 -2.09 6.60
CA GLN A 490 21.26 -3.05 7.67
C GLN A 490 20.18 -4.14 7.71
N ASP A 491 18.93 -3.79 7.38
CA ASP A 491 17.82 -4.70 7.10
C ASP A 491 18.25 -5.83 6.15
N LYS A 492 18.78 -5.45 4.98
CA LYS A 492 19.33 -6.36 3.98
C LYS A 492 20.49 -7.18 4.53
N ASN A 493 21.42 -6.53 5.22
CA ASN A 493 22.60 -7.20 5.78
C ASN A 493 22.24 -8.28 6.82
N ILE A 494 21.25 -8.01 7.69
CA ILE A 494 20.71 -9.01 8.63
C ILE A 494 20.09 -10.17 7.86
N TYR A 495 19.25 -9.87 6.86
CA TYR A 495 18.51 -10.90 6.12
C TYR A 495 19.41 -11.84 5.29
N GLU A 496 20.42 -11.28 4.61
CA GLU A 496 21.33 -12.05 3.76
C GLU A 496 22.49 -12.71 4.54
N ASN A 497 23.05 -12.04 5.56
CA ASN A 497 24.35 -12.42 6.15
C ASN A 497 24.33 -12.82 7.64
N TRP A 498 23.20 -12.72 8.35
CA TRP A 498 23.10 -13.14 9.75
C TRP A 498 22.32 -14.46 9.93
N THR A 499 22.77 -15.26 10.90
CA THR A 499 22.13 -16.49 11.39
C THR A 499 22.37 -16.61 12.91
N PRO A 500 21.55 -17.37 13.67
CA PRO A 500 21.69 -17.54 15.12
C PRO A 500 23.11 -17.80 15.65
N GLY A 501 23.87 -18.67 14.98
CA GLY A 501 25.24 -19.04 15.29
C GLY A 501 26.31 -18.03 14.87
N ASN A 502 25.94 -16.96 14.16
CA ASN A 502 26.85 -15.87 13.79
C ASN A 502 27.07 -14.91 14.98
N PHE A 503 27.86 -15.36 15.96
CA PHE A 503 28.33 -14.53 17.08
C PHE A 503 29.56 -13.69 16.68
N PRO A 504 29.76 -12.49 17.28
CA PRO A 504 30.89 -11.59 17.00
C PRO A 504 32.25 -12.30 16.93
N SER A 505 32.78 -12.48 15.72
CA SER A 505 34.05 -13.19 15.45
C SER A 505 34.16 -14.62 16.02
N ASN A 506 33.04 -15.26 16.37
CA ASN A 506 32.98 -16.58 17.01
C ASN A 506 31.86 -17.45 16.39
N PRO A 507 31.84 -17.71 15.07
CA PRO A 507 30.77 -18.48 14.44
C PRO A 507 30.68 -19.92 14.95
N VAL A 508 29.44 -20.37 15.17
CA VAL A 508 29.06 -21.73 15.62
C VAL A 508 27.90 -22.25 14.74
N SER A 509 27.42 -23.46 15.02
CA SER A 509 26.25 -24.02 14.32
C SER A 509 24.97 -23.35 14.82
N ASP A 510 24.00 -23.08 13.94
CA ASP A 510 22.76 -22.38 14.31
C ASP A 510 21.87 -23.20 15.27
N ASP A 511 21.90 -24.53 15.15
CA ASP A 511 21.24 -25.51 16.04
C ASP A 511 21.95 -25.72 17.40
N SER A 512 22.93 -24.90 17.75
CA SER A 512 23.71 -25.08 18.99
C SER A 512 22.85 -24.81 20.22
N SER A 513 22.41 -25.86 20.92
CA SER A 513 21.53 -25.81 22.11
C SER A 513 21.87 -24.83 23.26
N PHE A 514 23.06 -24.23 23.29
CA PHE A 514 23.40 -23.16 24.25
C PHE A 514 22.93 -21.75 23.81
N ILE A 515 22.57 -21.59 22.54
CA ILE A 515 22.00 -20.36 21.99
C ILE A 515 20.54 -20.29 22.47
N LYS A 516 20.20 -19.23 23.19
CA LYS A 516 18.84 -19.03 23.74
C LYS A 516 18.06 -17.90 23.08
N GLY A 517 18.73 -16.99 22.38
CA GLY A 517 18.08 -15.92 21.65
C GLY A 517 19.03 -14.92 21.01
N ALA A 518 18.47 -13.91 20.36
CA ALA A 518 19.19 -12.81 19.74
C ALA A 518 18.58 -11.45 20.14
N SER A 519 19.42 -10.41 20.17
CA SER A 519 19.05 -9.08 20.68
C SER A 519 19.51 -7.95 19.75
N MET A 520 18.61 -7.00 19.50
CA MET A 520 18.92 -5.70 18.90
C MET A 520 18.95 -4.58 19.93
N GLY A 521 19.92 -3.69 19.84
CA GLY A 521 20.17 -2.63 20.82
C GLY A 521 20.02 -1.25 20.22
N ILE A 522 19.15 -0.46 20.84
CA ILE A 522 19.08 0.99 20.67
C ILE A 522 19.99 1.60 21.75
N TRP A 523 21.07 2.24 21.34
CA TRP A 523 22.04 2.90 22.23
C TRP A 523 22.02 4.42 22.02
N CYS A 524 21.94 5.17 23.11
CA CYS A 524 21.65 6.61 23.09
C CYS A 524 22.84 7.48 23.53
N ASP A 525 24.07 7.13 23.14
CA ASP A 525 25.34 7.78 23.53
C ASP A 525 25.28 9.31 23.53
N ASN A 526 24.67 9.88 22.48
CA ASN A 526 24.25 11.28 22.40
C ASN A 526 22.71 11.33 22.30
N PRO A 527 21.99 11.48 23.42
CA PRO A 527 20.54 11.27 23.46
C PRO A 527 19.72 12.38 22.78
N ASN A 528 20.37 13.44 22.29
CA ASN A 528 19.74 14.66 21.79
C ASN A 528 19.67 14.78 20.25
N ILE A 529 20.15 13.78 19.49
CA ILE A 529 20.25 13.86 18.03
C ILE A 529 18.86 13.77 17.36
N VAL A 530 18.01 12.86 17.82
CA VAL A 530 16.67 12.59 17.24
C VAL A 530 15.59 12.41 18.33
N THR A 531 14.32 12.39 17.92
CA THR A 531 13.19 12.03 18.80
C THR A 531 13.05 10.52 18.94
N GLU A 532 12.28 10.05 19.92
CA GLU A 532 11.92 8.63 20.04
C GLU A 532 11.13 8.10 18.83
N ASP A 533 10.40 8.95 18.11
CA ASP A 533 9.66 8.57 16.91
C ASP A 533 10.58 8.26 15.72
N VAL A 534 11.62 9.07 15.50
CA VAL A 534 12.64 8.77 14.50
C VAL A 534 13.43 7.50 14.85
N ILE A 535 13.60 7.18 16.13
CA ILE A 535 14.17 5.87 16.53
C ILE A 535 13.25 4.71 16.12
N THR A 536 11.93 4.86 16.19
CA THR A 536 11.00 3.84 15.68
C THR A 536 11.06 3.72 14.15
N GLU A 537 11.18 4.84 13.44
CA GLU A 537 11.32 4.88 11.98
C GLU A 537 12.63 4.23 11.52
N ASP A 538 13.76 4.58 12.15
CA ASP A 538 15.12 4.16 11.80
C ASP A 538 15.42 2.67 12.06
N ILE A 539 14.56 1.92 12.77
CA ILE A 539 14.77 0.48 13.10
C ILE A 539 13.67 -0.43 12.54
N ALA A 540 12.69 0.11 11.82
CA ALA A 540 11.48 -0.62 11.45
C ALA A 540 11.78 -1.81 10.52
N ASP A 541 12.62 -1.62 9.50
CA ASP A 541 12.96 -2.63 8.49
C ASP A 541 14.00 -3.65 9.04
N GLU A 542 14.87 -3.24 9.98
CA GLU A 542 15.77 -4.13 10.72
C GLU A 542 15.00 -5.04 11.70
N LEU A 543 13.95 -4.53 12.36
CA LEU A 543 13.03 -5.35 13.17
C LEU A 543 12.36 -6.41 12.30
N ARG A 544 11.90 -6.08 11.09
CA ARG A 544 11.37 -7.06 10.12
C ARG A 544 12.37 -8.18 9.84
N SER A 545 13.63 -7.82 9.65
CA SER A 545 14.69 -8.73 9.21
C SER A 545 15.20 -9.62 10.35
N LEU A 546 15.39 -9.08 11.55
CA LEU A 546 15.69 -9.85 12.77
C LEU A 546 14.53 -10.81 13.12
N ALA A 547 13.29 -10.33 13.09
CA ALA A 547 12.13 -11.16 13.40
C ALA A 547 12.05 -12.39 12.48
N SER A 548 12.21 -12.21 11.17
CA SER A 548 12.22 -13.33 10.22
C SER A 548 13.40 -14.29 10.44
N LYS A 549 14.64 -13.77 10.52
CA LYS A 549 15.87 -14.60 10.63
C LYS A 549 16.09 -15.26 12.00
N SER A 550 15.36 -14.85 13.04
CA SER A 550 15.34 -15.51 14.35
C SER A 550 14.11 -16.42 14.54
N TRP A 551 13.14 -16.37 13.62
CA TRP A 551 11.96 -17.23 13.65
C TRP A 551 12.13 -18.44 12.70
N ASN A 552 12.50 -18.20 11.44
CA ASN A 552 12.85 -19.22 10.45
C ASN A 552 14.25 -18.89 9.88
N THR A 553 15.26 -19.70 10.20
CA THR A 553 16.65 -19.48 9.74
C THR A 553 16.82 -19.63 8.23
N ASP A 554 16.06 -20.53 7.60
CA ASP A 554 16.16 -20.86 6.18
C ASP A 554 15.36 -19.92 5.28
N SER A 555 14.65 -18.94 5.85
CA SER A 555 13.76 -18.00 5.16
C SER A 555 14.39 -17.26 3.95
N ASN A 556 15.70 -16.99 3.95
CA ASN A 556 16.40 -16.37 2.82
C ASN A 556 16.75 -17.35 1.67
N SER A 557 16.41 -18.64 1.81
CA SER A 557 16.38 -19.63 0.72
C SER A 557 14.99 -19.77 0.09
N VAL A 558 13.97 -19.23 0.75
CA VAL A 558 12.54 -19.29 0.39
C VAL A 558 12.14 -18.08 -0.45
N ILE A 559 12.65 -16.89 -0.11
CA ILE A 559 12.38 -15.62 -0.81
C ILE A 559 13.65 -14.73 -0.81
N ASP A 560 13.84 -13.91 -1.85
CA ASP A 560 14.94 -12.94 -1.87
C ASP A 560 14.60 -11.66 -1.07
N PHE A 561 15.63 -10.87 -0.76
CA PHE A 561 15.44 -9.67 0.06
C PHE A 561 14.50 -8.62 -0.56
N GLN A 562 14.48 -8.47 -1.88
CA GLN A 562 13.64 -7.47 -2.54
C GLN A 562 12.16 -7.83 -2.42
N ASP A 563 11.80 -9.09 -2.65
CA ASP A 563 10.42 -9.55 -2.54
C ASP A 563 9.99 -9.72 -1.07
N PHE A 564 10.90 -10.10 -0.16
CA PHE A 564 10.68 -10.04 1.30
C PHE A 564 10.36 -8.60 1.75
N GLN A 565 11.14 -7.63 1.27
CA GLN A 565 10.89 -6.21 1.52
C GLN A 565 9.57 -5.73 0.89
N ALA A 566 9.21 -6.21 -0.30
CA ALA A 566 7.91 -5.91 -0.90
C ALA A 566 6.75 -6.48 -0.05
N ASN A 567 6.90 -7.67 0.52
CA ASN A 567 5.88 -8.28 1.37
C ASN A 567 5.72 -7.57 2.72
N TYR A 568 6.80 -7.28 3.46
CA TYR A 568 6.64 -6.56 4.74
C TYR A 568 6.16 -5.11 4.56
N LYS A 569 6.44 -4.47 3.41
CA LYS A 569 5.88 -3.15 3.05
C LYS A 569 4.40 -3.19 2.64
N LYS A 570 3.80 -4.36 2.37
CA LYS A 570 2.34 -4.54 2.30
C LYS A 570 1.71 -4.68 3.69
N LEU A 571 2.33 -5.46 4.57
CA LEU A 571 1.86 -5.74 5.93
C LEU A 571 1.73 -4.47 6.79
N GLY A 572 2.69 -3.56 6.64
CA GLY A 572 2.75 -2.32 7.41
C GLY A 572 2.96 -2.59 8.90
N ASN A 573 2.50 -1.66 9.73
CA ASN A 573 2.63 -1.73 11.19
C ASN A 573 1.42 -2.45 11.82
N VAL A 574 1.52 -2.75 13.11
CA VAL A 574 0.45 -3.36 13.92
C VAL A 574 -0.82 -2.49 13.97
N ALA A 575 -1.96 -3.11 14.22
CA ALA A 575 -3.17 -2.39 14.62
C ALA A 575 -2.95 -1.60 15.93
N GLY A 576 -3.42 -0.36 15.99
CA GLY A 576 -3.17 0.50 17.15
C GLY A 576 -1.68 0.85 17.33
N PHE A 577 -0.94 1.06 16.23
CA PHE A 577 0.46 1.51 16.27
C PHE A 577 0.64 2.91 16.87
N GLU A 578 -0.33 3.82 16.68
CA GLU A 578 -0.13 5.22 17.10
C GLU A 578 -0.06 5.39 18.63
N LYS A 579 0.80 6.31 19.08
CA LYS A 579 1.02 6.53 20.53
C LYS A 579 -0.26 7.03 21.20
N GLY A 580 -0.64 6.36 22.29
CA GLY A 580 -1.90 6.63 23.00
C GLY A 580 -3.17 6.10 22.30
N SER A 581 -3.05 5.34 21.21
CA SER A 581 -4.20 4.71 20.55
C SER A 581 -4.79 3.56 21.39
N ALA A 582 -6.11 3.43 21.34
CA ALA A 582 -6.86 2.31 21.87
C ALA A 582 -7.47 1.51 20.72
N LEU A 583 -7.39 0.18 20.80
CA LEU A 583 -8.05 -0.71 19.86
C LEU A 583 -9.59 -0.68 20.04
N PRO A 584 -10.38 -0.97 19.00
CA PRO A 584 -11.84 -1.01 19.09
C PRO A 584 -12.34 -2.19 19.94
N ASP A 585 -13.59 -2.09 20.42
CA ASP A 585 -14.23 -3.13 21.22
C ASP A 585 -14.45 -4.42 20.39
N PRO A 586 -13.83 -5.55 20.77
CA PRO A 586 -13.97 -6.82 20.05
C PRO A 586 -15.32 -7.51 20.32
N GLY A 587 -16.13 -7.00 21.25
CA GLY A 587 -17.36 -7.63 21.71
C GLY A 587 -17.13 -8.80 22.66
N GLU A 588 -18.13 -9.66 22.77
CA GLU A 588 -18.18 -10.76 23.74
C GLU A 588 -18.08 -12.15 23.13
N ILE A 589 -17.51 -13.09 23.91
CA ILE A 589 -17.43 -14.50 23.55
C ILE A 589 -18.69 -15.20 24.06
N LEU A 590 -19.58 -15.58 23.14
CA LEU A 590 -20.88 -16.15 23.49
C LEU A 590 -20.84 -17.69 23.52
N ALA A 591 -21.74 -18.32 24.28
CA ALA A 591 -21.95 -19.77 24.15
C ALA A 591 -22.68 -20.08 22.82
N ALA A 592 -22.25 -21.10 22.08
CA ALA A 592 -22.83 -21.43 20.76
C ALA A 592 -24.34 -21.76 20.79
N GLU A 593 -24.88 -22.23 21.92
CA GLU A 593 -26.33 -22.39 22.09
C GLU A 593 -27.08 -21.05 22.17
N SER A 594 -26.43 -19.99 22.65
CA SER A 594 -26.96 -18.64 22.88
C SER A 594 -26.74 -17.68 21.72
N LEU A 595 -25.96 -18.07 20.71
CA LEU A 595 -25.70 -17.27 19.51
C LEU A 595 -26.94 -17.21 18.60
N GLY A 596 -27.43 -16.00 18.35
CA GLY A 596 -28.38 -15.65 17.30
C GLY A 596 -27.72 -14.79 16.22
N LYS A 597 -28.40 -14.60 15.09
CA LYS A 597 -27.85 -13.88 13.93
C LYS A 597 -28.90 -13.07 13.17
N VAL A 598 -28.40 -12.13 12.36
CA VAL A 598 -29.17 -11.34 11.37
C VAL A 598 -28.31 -11.19 10.12
N THR A 599 -28.91 -11.39 8.95
CA THR A 599 -28.23 -11.20 7.65
C THR A 599 -28.69 -9.89 7.02
N LEU A 600 -27.75 -9.01 6.68
CA LEU A 600 -28.00 -7.76 5.95
C LEU A 600 -27.55 -7.94 4.50
N ARG A 601 -28.47 -7.81 3.55
CA ARG A 601 -28.19 -7.85 2.11
C ARG A 601 -28.19 -6.46 1.51
N TYR A 602 -27.34 -6.27 0.49
CA TYR A 602 -27.18 -5.01 -0.22
C TYR A 602 -27.35 -5.27 -1.71
N VAL A 603 -28.46 -4.83 -2.31
CA VAL A 603 -28.79 -5.13 -3.72
C VAL A 603 -29.25 -3.89 -4.47
N SER A 604 -29.11 -3.90 -5.79
CA SER A 604 -29.75 -2.91 -6.64
C SER A 604 -31.26 -3.18 -6.81
N ASP A 605 -31.98 -2.16 -7.28
CA ASP A 605 -33.31 -2.25 -7.87
C ASP A 605 -33.41 -3.24 -9.05
N THR A 606 -32.31 -3.45 -9.78
CA THR A 606 -32.14 -4.50 -10.79
C THR A 606 -31.81 -5.89 -10.24
N GLY A 607 -31.60 -6.03 -8.92
CA GLY A 607 -31.29 -7.30 -8.25
C GLY A 607 -29.83 -7.75 -8.31
N LYS A 608 -28.90 -6.87 -8.72
CA LYS A 608 -27.44 -7.08 -8.61
C LYS A 608 -27.05 -7.03 -7.14
N VAL A 609 -26.22 -7.95 -6.67
CA VAL A 609 -25.59 -7.86 -5.34
C VAL A 609 -24.52 -6.78 -5.38
N LEU A 610 -24.58 -5.82 -4.45
CA LEU A 610 -23.68 -4.65 -4.38
C LEU A 610 -22.58 -4.82 -3.33
N LYS A 611 -22.86 -5.60 -2.28
CA LYS A 611 -21.94 -6.03 -1.22
C LYS A 611 -22.38 -7.40 -0.73
N ASP A 612 -21.44 -8.24 -0.33
CA ASP A 612 -21.73 -9.55 0.26
C ASP A 612 -22.64 -9.44 1.51
N ASP A 613 -23.41 -10.50 1.74
CA ASP A 613 -24.30 -10.66 2.91
C ASP A 613 -23.52 -10.42 4.22
N VAL A 614 -23.78 -9.30 4.92
CA VAL A 614 -23.16 -9.01 6.23
C VAL A 614 -23.96 -9.72 7.31
N VAL A 615 -23.39 -10.75 7.93
CA VAL A 615 -24.04 -11.47 9.04
C VAL A 615 -23.60 -10.87 10.37
N LYS A 616 -24.53 -10.18 11.04
CA LYS A 616 -24.35 -9.69 12.41
C LYS A 616 -24.80 -10.78 13.39
N TYR A 617 -24.15 -10.87 14.54
CA TYR A 617 -24.44 -11.88 15.57
C TYR A 617 -24.59 -11.23 16.95
N GLY A 618 -25.32 -11.89 17.85
CA GLY A 618 -25.52 -11.45 19.24
C GLY A 618 -26.29 -12.49 20.06
N THR A 619 -26.65 -12.16 21.30
CA THR A 619 -27.34 -13.12 22.18
C THR A 619 -28.81 -13.28 21.78
N ILE A 620 -29.30 -14.52 21.71
CA ILE A 620 -30.72 -14.79 21.37
C ILE A 620 -31.66 -14.03 22.32
N GLY A 621 -32.54 -13.21 21.74
CA GLY A 621 -33.49 -12.37 22.47
C GLY A 621 -33.00 -10.97 22.84
N GLU A 622 -31.74 -10.60 22.58
CA GLU A 622 -31.29 -9.21 22.66
C GLU A 622 -31.73 -8.41 21.44
N ASN A 623 -32.04 -7.12 21.64
CA ASN A 623 -32.46 -6.24 20.55
C ASN A 623 -31.27 -5.82 19.69
N TYR A 624 -31.50 -5.68 18.38
CA TYR A 624 -30.57 -5.06 17.43
C TYR A 624 -31.22 -3.87 16.72
N SER A 625 -30.38 -2.98 16.19
CA SER A 625 -30.74 -1.94 15.22
C SER A 625 -29.56 -1.76 14.29
N PHE A 626 -29.80 -1.81 12.97
CA PHE A 626 -28.78 -1.62 11.94
C PHE A 626 -29.27 -0.60 10.93
N GLU A 627 -28.37 0.28 10.48
CA GLU A 627 -28.64 1.25 9.42
C GLU A 627 -28.10 0.71 8.08
N ALA A 628 -28.69 1.17 6.98
CA ALA A 628 -28.20 0.90 5.64
C ALA A 628 -26.83 1.59 5.43
N GLU A 629 -25.88 0.88 4.81
CA GLU A 629 -24.57 1.46 4.51
C GLU A 629 -24.65 2.40 3.28
N ASP A 630 -23.85 3.46 3.25
CA ASP A 630 -23.67 4.27 2.04
C ASP A 630 -22.84 3.50 1.01
N ILE A 631 -23.44 3.16 -0.14
CA ILE A 631 -22.76 2.46 -1.24
C ILE A 631 -22.36 3.46 -2.32
N TYR A 632 -21.06 3.53 -2.61
CA TYR A 632 -20.52 4.49 -3.57
C TYR A 632 -21.07 4.27 -4.99
N GLY A 633 -21.46 5.36 -5.67
CA GLY A 633 -22.13 5.30 -6.98
C GLY A 633 -23.59 4.83 -6.95
N TYR A 634 -24.15 4.59 -5.76
CA TYR A 634 -25.51 4.11 -5.55
C TYR A 634 -26.27 5.00 -4.55
N LYS A 635 -27.59 4.87 -4.52
CA LYS A 635 -28.47 5.61 -3.61
C LYS A 635 -29.55 4.70 -3.05
N LEU A 636 -29.73 4.67 -1.74
CA LEU A 636 -30.77 3.87 -1.09
C LEU A 636 -32.18 4.26 -1.55
N ILE A 637 -33.04 3.26 -1.74
CA ILE A 637 -34.47 3.38 -2.05
C ILE A 637 -35.38 2.49 -1.18
N SER A 638 -34.82 1.62 -0.34
CA SER A 638 -35.55 0.90 0.73
C SER A 638 -35.72 1.76 2.00
N GLU A 639 -36.24 1.16 3.07
CA GLU A 639 -36.10 1.70 4.43
C GLU A 639 -34.60 1.82 4.80
N ASP A 640 -34.28 2.81 5.63
CA ASP A 640 -32.92 3.21 6.03
C ASP A 640 -32.35 2.42 7.21
N SER A 641 -33.20 1.70 7.93
CA SER A 641 -32.86 1.05 9.19
C SER A 641 -33.75 -0.16 9.45
N VAL A 642 -33.19 -1.18 10.11
CA VAL A 642 -33.90 -2.41 10.48
C VAL A 642 -33.61 -2.77 11.93
N SER A 643 -34.62 -3.23 12.66
CA SER A 643 -34.52 -3.56 14.08
C SER A 643 -35.42 -4.73 14.47
N GLY A 644 -35.03 -5.43 15.53
CA GLY A 644 -35.69 -6.66 15.99
C GLY A 644 -34.92 -7.28 17.15
N THR A 645 -35.06 -8.60 17.36
CA THR A 645 -34.30 -9.37 18.36
C THR A 645 -33.56 -10.53 17.71
N TYR A 646 -32.32 -10.81 18.12
CA TYR A 646 -31.55 -11.92 17.54
C TYR A 646 -32.25 -13.27 17.75
N GLU A 647 -32.40 -14.05 16.67
CA GLU A 647 -32.93 -15.42 16.68
C GLU A 647 -31.90 -16.41 16.09
N LYS A 648 -32.11 -17.72 16.32
CA LYS A 648 -31.12 -18.76 15.97
C LYS A 648 -31.12 -19.08 14.46
N GLU A 649 -32.30 -19.21 13.88
CA GLU A 649 -32.51 -19.29 12.43
C GLU A 649 -32.06 -17.98 11.75
N GLY A 650 -32.42 -16.85 12.38
CA GLY A 650 -31.97 -15.50 12.05
C GLY A 650 -32.73 -14.82 10.91
N ASP A 651 -33.07 -13.55 11.10
CA ASP A 651 -33.72 -12.73 10.07
C ASP A 651 -32.79 -12.42 8.90
N THR A 652 -33.37 -12.10 7.75
CA THR A 652 -32.65 -11.57 6.58
C THR A 652 -33.33 -10.32 6.08
N PHE A 653 -32.63 -9.19 6.17
CA PHE A 653 -33.06 -7.90 5.63
C PHE A 653 -32.35 -7.62 4.32
N THR A 654 -32.96 -6.80 3.48
CA THR A 654 -32.43 -6.45 2.16
C THR A 654 -32.59 -4.97 1.93
N PHE A 655 -31.48 -4.24 2.01
CA PHE A 655 -31.37 -2.86 1.61
C PHE A 655 -31.28 -2.79 0.08
N VAL A 656 -32.13 -1.94 -0.52
CA VAL A 656 -32.26 -1.82 -1.98
C VAL A 656 -31.82 -0.43 -2.41
N TYR A 657 -30.96 -0.37 -3.43
CA TYR A 657 -30.35 0.86 -3.93
C TYR A 657 -30.64 1.04 -5.42
N THR A 658 -30.68 2.27 -5.92
CA THR A 658 -30.68 2.57 -7.36
C THR A 658 -29.32 3.15 -7.77
N LEU A 659 -28.93 2.98 -9.04
CA LEU A 659 -27.67 3.51 -9.57
C LEU A 659 -27.72 5.05 -9.58
N ASN A 660 -26.66 5.70 -9.07
CA ASN A 660 -26.61 7.16 -8.90
C ASN A 660 -25.20 7.68 -9.19
N VAL A 661 -24.95 8.02 -10.46
CA VAL A 661 -23.61 8.23 -11.03
C VAL A 661 -23.48 9.63 -11.64
N ASP A 662 -22.42 10.35 -11.27
CA ASP A 662 -22.01 11.60 -11.90
C ASP A 662 -20.91 11.35 -12.95
N LYS A 663 -21.16 11.81 -14.18
CA LYS A 663 -20.23 11.72 -15.32
C LYS A 663 -19.73 13.09 -15.78
N SER A 664 -19.93 14.15 -15.00
CA SER A 664 -19.66 15.54 -15.38
C SER A 664 -18.19 15.79 -15.74
N GLU A 665 -17.25 15.41 -14.87
CA GLU A 665 -15.81 15.57 -15.10
C GLU A 665 -15.28 14.64 -16.22
N LEU A 666 -15.79 13.41 -16.35
CA LEU A 666 -15.46 12.51 -17.47
C LEU A 666 -15.83 13.13 -18.82
N LYS A 667 -17.04 13.68 -18.94
CA LYS A 667 -17.50 14.35 -20.17
C LYS A 667 -16.68 15.60 -20.47
N LYS A 668 -16.37 16.41 -19.46
CA LYS A 668 -15.54 17.61 -19.56
C LYS A 668 -14.10 17.33 -20.03
N GLU A 669 -13.50 16.20 -19.65
CA GLU A 669 -12.19 15.79 -20.20
C GLU A 669 -12.29 15.25 -21.64
N LEU A 670 -13.40 14.58 -21.97
CA LEU A 670 -13.72 14.12 -23.34
C LEU A 670 -14.09 15.26 -24.30
N ASP A 671 -14.61 16.38 -23.81
CA ASP A 671 -14.79 17.62 -24.58
C ASP A 671 -13.44 18.34 -24.85
N ALA A 672 -12.35 17.90 -24.20
CA ALA A 672 -11.04 18.55 -24.19
C ALA A 672 -9.92 17.63 -24.71
N VAL A 673 -10.17 16.87 -25.79
CA VAL A 673 -9.19 15.96 -26.41
C VAL A 673 -7.97 16.73 -26.95
N LEU A 674 -6.78 16.18 -26.74
CA LEU A 674 -5.52 16.71 -27.28
C LEU A 674 -5.43 16.48 -28.81
N PRO A 675 -4.90 17.43 -29.61
CA PRO A 675 -4.73 17.24 -31.06
C PRO A 675 -3.49 16.40 -31.40
N GLU A 676 -3.69 15.26 -32.08
CA GLU A 676 -2.65 14.24 -32.39
C GLU A 676 -1.36 14.81 -33.00
N ASP A 677 -1.46 15.67 -34.02
CA ASP A 677 -0.32 16.27 -34.73
C ASP A 677 0.54 17.24 -33.89
N SER A 678 0.15 17.51 -32.64
CA SER A 678 0.92 18.35 -31.70
C SER A 678 1.75 17.54 -30.70
N TYR A 679 1.67 16.20 -30.72
CA TYR A 679 2.24 15.32 -29.70
C TYR A 679 3.17 14.25 -30.31
N ILE A 680 4.13 13.78 -29.52
CA ILE A 680 5.05 12.71 -29.89
C ILE A 680 4.23 11.42 -30.03
N LYS A 681 4.22 10.86 -31.23
CA LYS A 681 3.43 9.72 -31.67
C LYS A 681 3.57 8.46 -30.79
N GLU A 682 4.80 8.15 -30.33
CA GLU A 682 5.04 7.05 -29.36
C GLU A 682 4.29 7.27 -28.02
N THR A 683 4.03 8.53 -27.62
CA THR A 683 3.37 8.89 -26.35
C THR A 683 1.86 9.11 -26.48
N TYR A 684 1.38 9.51 -27.65
CA TYR A 684 -0.04 9.82 -27.89
C TYR A 684 -0.90 8.54 -28.08
N ALA A 685 -0.29 7.42 -28.48
CA ALA A 685 -1.00 6.17 -28.77
C ALA A 685 -1.85 5.65 -27.60
N ASP A 686 -1.30 5.59 -26.39
CA ASP A 686 -2.02 5.18 -25.17
C ASP A 686 -3.19 6.15 -24.87
N TYR A 687 -2.99 7.46 -25.04
CA TYR A 687 -4.04 8.46 -24.85
C TYR A 687 -5.19 8.25 -25.84
N LYS A 688 -4.90 8.01 -27.12
CA LYS A 688 -5.89 7.71 -28.16
C LYS A 688 -6.74 6.48 -27.84
N GLU A 689 -6.14 5.41 -27.30
CA GLU A 689 -6.89 4.22 -26.84
C GLU A 689 -7.79 4.54 -25.63
N THR A 690 -7.27 5.28 -24.63
CA THR A 690 -8.08 5.67 -23.46
C THR A 690 -9.22 6.63 -23.79
N VAL A 691 -9.07 7.52 -24.80
CA VAL A 691 -10.15 8.42 -25.26
C VAL A 691 -11.34 7.63 -25.78
N GLU A 692 -11.13 6.57 -26.57
CA GLU A 692 -12.25 5.74 -27.06
C GLU A 692 -12.88 4.91 -25.93
N THR A 693 -12.08 4.30 -25.05
CA THR A 693 -12.60 3.56 -23.88
C THR A 693 -13.39 4.47 -22.94
N ALA A 694 -12.93 5.70 -22.72
CA ALA A 694 -13.61 6.68 -21.90
C ALA A 694 -14.97 7.12 -22.49
N LYS A 695 -15.08 7.24 -23.83
CA LYS A 695 -16.38 7.49 -24.50
C LYS A 695 -17.37 6.36 -24.26
N GLU A 696 -16.97 5.10 -24.42
CA GLU A 696 -17.84 3.94 -24.19
C GLU A 696 -18.42 3.96 -22.76
N VAL A 697 -17.58 4.24 -21.75
CA VAL A 697 -18.01 4.37 -20.35
C VAL A 697 -18.89 5.60 -20.12
N ALA A 698 -18.64 6.73 -20.80
CA ALA A 698 -19.45 7.94 -20.68
C ALA A 698 -20.86 7.77 -21.28
N GLU A 699 -20.97 7.10 -22.43
CA GLU A 699 -22.21 6.89 -23.19
C GLU A 699 -23.10 5.80 -22.59
N ARG A 700 -22.53 4.68 -22.09
CA ARG A 700 -23.29 3.55 -21.54
C ARG A 700 -24.11 3.95 -20.30
N GLU A 701 -25.43 3.74 -20.32
CA GLU A 701 -26.35 4.15 -19.24
C GLU A 701 -26.11 3.42 -17.91
N ASP A 702 -25.71 2.15 -17.95
CA ASP A 702 -25.48 1.28 -16.78
C ASP A 702 -24.03 1.30 -16.24
N SER A 703 -23.17 2.22 -16.70
CA SER A 703 -21.82 2.38 -16.14
C SER A 703 -21.86 2.80 -14.66
N GLU A 704 -21.11 2.10 -13.81
CA GLU A 704 -20.97 2.41 -12.38
C GLU A 704 -20.04 3.61 -12.13
N GLN A 705 -20.16 4.25 -10.97
CA GLN A 705 -19.27 5.39 -10.63
C GLN A 705 -17.80 4.96 -10.61
N THR A 706 -17.50 3.77 -10.09
CA THR A 706 -16.16 3.18 -10.09
C THR A 706 -15.59 3.00 -11.50
N GLU A 707 -16.42 2.63 -12.48
CA GLU A 707 -16.01 2.53 -13.90
C GLU A 707 -15.79 3.93 -14.51
N VAL A 708 -16.66 4.90 -14.18
CA VAL A 708 -16.55 6.30 -14.63
C VAL A 708 -15.30 6.98 -14.07
N ASP A 709 -14.97 6.74 -12.81
CA ASP A 709 -13.77 7.26 -12.14
C ASP A 709 -12.51 6.58 -12.67
N ALA A 710 -12.55 5.27 -12.90
CA ALA A 710 -11.46 4.54 -13.54
C ALA A 710 -11.21 5.03 -14.97
N ALA A 711 -12.27 5.29 -15.75
CA ALA A 711 -12.16 5.87 -17.09
C ALA A 711 -11.63 7.31 -17.07
N LEU A 712 -12.11 8.16 -16.17
CA LEU A 712 -11.63 9.53 -15.98
C LEU A 712 -10.15 9.55 -15.59
N LYS A 713 -9.77 8.73 -14.62
CA LYS A 713 -8.38 8.60 -14.17
C LYS A 713 -7.47 8.05 -15.27
N ALA A 714 -7.88 6.98 -15.97
CA ALA A 714 -7.09 6.43 -17.07
C ALA A 714 -6.89 7.45 -18.20
N LEU A 715 -7.95 8.20 -18.54
CA LEU A 715 -7.90 9.29 -19.51
C LEU A 715 -6.94 10.40 -19.06
N GLN A 716 -7.00 10.84 -17.80
CA GLN A 716 -6.11 11.88 -17.25
C GLN A 716 -4.66 11.41 -17.12
N ASP A 717 -4.43 10.18 -16.65
CA ASP A 717 -3.10 9.57 -16.52
C ASP A 717 -2.43 9.37 -17.89
N ALA A 718 -3.20 9.08 -18.95
CA ALA A 718 -2.69 9.01 -20.32
C ALA A 718 -2.49 10.42 -20.93
N LYS A 719 -3.40 11.37 -20.65
CA LYS A 719 -3.28 12.78 -21.05
C LYS A 719 -2.02 13.45 -20.49
N ALA A 720 -1.60 13.07 -19.27
CA ALA A 720 -0.36 13.51 -18.65
C ALA A 720 0.91 12.84 -19.22
N LYS A 721 0.78 11.70 -19.91
CA LYS A 721 1.89 10.98 -20.56
C LYS A 721 2.11 11.40 -22.02
N ALA A 722 1.10 11.97 -22.68
CA ALA A 722 1.24 12.53 -24.01
C ALA A 722 2.18 13.75 -23.97
N VAL A 723 3.35 13.65 -24.61
CA VAL A 723 4.37 14.71 -24.63
C VAL A 723 4.22 15.56 -25.90
N PRO A 724 4.10 16.90 -25.80
CA PRO A 724 4.06 17.78 -26.97
C PRO A 724 5.33 17.70 -27.83
N LEU A 725 5.20 17.84 -29.15
CA LEU A 725 6.35 17.86 -30.08
C LEU A 725 7.37 18.95 -29.74
N SER A 726 6.96 20.06 -29.13
CA SER A 726 7.86 21.11 -28.64
C SER A 726 8.81 20.68 -27.51
N ARG A 727 8.70 19.45 -27.00
CA ARG A 727 9.56 18.87 -25.96
C ARG A 727 10.34 17.63 -26.44
N PHE A 728 10.43 17.44 -27.76
CA PHE A 728 11.04 16.25 -28.38
C PHE A 728 12.46 15.94 -27.88
N ALA A 729 13.36 16.92 -27.81
CA ALA A 729 14.75 16.69 -27.41
C ALA A 729 14.85 16.17 -25.96
N LEU A 730 14.09 16.77 -25.03
CA LEU A 730 14.02 16.29 -23.65
C LEU A 730 13.38 14.89 -23.53
N TYR A 731 12.42 14.56 -24.39
CA TYR A 731 11.84 13.21 -24.46
C TYR A 731 12.87 12.17 -24.96
N VAL A 732 13.55 12.47 -26.06
CA VAL A 732 14.59 11.62 -26.66
C VAL A 732 15.65 11.25 -25.61
N GLU A 733 16.20 12.25 -24.91
CA GLU A 733 17.24 12.05 -23.90
C GLU A 733 16.77 11.31 -22.64
N THR A 734 15.53 11.52 -22.20
CA THR A 734 15.01 10.91 -20.95
C THR A 734 14.37 9.53 -21.14
N GLN A 735 14.02 9.15 -22.36
CA GLN A 735 13.52 7.81 -22.68
C GLN A 735 14.62 6.89 -23.22
N TYR A 736 15.63 7.45 -23.90
CA TYR A 736 16.73 6.72 -24.51
C TYR A 736 18.10 7.25 -24.04
N PRO A 737 18.39 7.25 -22.72
CA PRO A 737 19.68 7.71 -22.19
C PRO A 737 20.82 6.73 -22.51
N LEU A 738 22.06 7.22 -22.42
CA LEU A 738 23.27 6.44 -22.68
C LEU A 738 23.46 5.30 -21.67
N GLU A 739 23.87 4.12 -22.15
CA GLU A 739 24.27 2.99 -21.31
C GLU A 739 25.64 3.22 -20.63
N ASP A 740 25.94 2.47 -19.58
CA ASP A 740 27.19 2.60 -18.80
C ASP A 740 28.37 1.88 -19.50
N ASP A 741 28.88 2.48 -20.59
CA ASP A 741 30.05 1.99 -21.33
C ASP A 741 31.37 2.38 -20.65
N GLY A 742 31.48 2.01 -19.37
CA GLY A 742 32.74 2.05 -18.60
C GLY A 742 33.26 3.45 -18.30
N TYR A 743 32.39 4.43 -18.06
CA TYR A 743 32.80 5.80 -17.70
C TYR A 743 33.46 5.85 -16.31
N VAL A 744 34.57 6.57 -16.15
CA VAL A 744 35.25 6.77 -14.84
C VAL A 744 34.73 7.98 -14.06
N SER A 745 34.04 8.92 -14.71
CA SER A 745 33.40 10.06 -14.03
C SER A 745 32.23 10.62 -14.84
N GLY A 746 31.31 11.29 -14.14
CA GLY A 746 30.18 11.99 -14.74
C GLY A 746 28.95 11.13 -15.02
N TYR A 747 29.07 9.79 -15.03
CA TYR A 747 27.93 8.93 -15.39
C TYR A 747 26.86 8.84 -14.29
N THR A 748 27.25 8.89 -13.01
CA THR A 748 26.29 9.00 -11.90
C THR A 748 25.52 10.32 -11.97
N GLU A 749 26.23 11.41 -12.24
CA GLU A 749 25.67 12.76 -12.39
C GLU A 749 24.77 12.88 -13.63
N TYR A 750 25.17 12.28 -14.75
CA TYR A 750 24.35 12.18 -15.97
C TYR A 750 23.08 11.36 -15.73
N LYS A 751 23.20 10.19 -15.08
CA LYS A 751 22.06 9.33 -14.74
C LYS A 751 21.08 10.04 -13.79
N GLN A 752 21.58 10.84 -12.85
CA GLN A 752 20.74 11.67 -11.99
C GLN A 752 20.08 12.81 -12.77
N ALA A 753 20.82 13.54 -13.60
CA ALA A 753 20.27 14.61 -14.45
C ALA A 753 19.18 14.10 -15.40
N VAL A 754 19.33 12.90 -15.94
CA VAL A 754 18.30 12.19 -16.73
C VAL A 754 17.08 11.86 -15.88
N ALA A 755 17.24 11.37 -14.65
CA ALA A 755 16.14 11.06 -13.75
C ALA A 755 15.35 12.31 -13.34
N ASP A 756 16.04 13.35 -12.87
CA ASP A 756 15.44 14.64 -12.48
C ASP A 756 14.67 15.27 -13.66
N SER A 757 15.27 15.22 -14.86
CA SER A 757 14.66 15.70 -16.09
C SER A 757 13.44 14.90 -16.52
N LYS A 758 13.41 13.59 -16.23
CA LYS A 758 12.27 12.70 -16.51
C LYS A 758 11.09 13.01 -15.58
N GLU A 759 11.34 13.38 -14.32
CA GLU A 759 10.29 13.95 -13.46
C GLU A 759 9.77 15.28 -14.02
N ILE A 760 10.65 16.18 -14.44
CA ILE A 760 10.26 17.48 -15.02
C ILE A 760 9.40 17.28 -16.28
N LEU A 761 9.75 16.35 -17.16
CA LEU A 761 9.07 16.09 -18.45
C LEU A 761 7.57 15.78 -18.31
N TYR A 762 7.21 14.91 -17.37
CA TYR A 762 5.82 14.48 -17.13
C TYR A 762 5.09 15.31 -16.05
N ASN A 763 5.82 16.20 -15.35
CA ASN A 763 5.24 17.07 -14.34
C ASN A 763 4.37 18.18 -14.98
N THR A 764 3.05 18.05 -14.84
CA THR A 764 2.01 18.98 -15.34
C THR A 764 2.05 20.42 -14.80
N ALA A 765 3.07 20.80 -14.02
CA ALA A 765 3.30 22.15 -13.53
C ALA A 765 4.66 22.73 -13.96
N SER A 766 5.47 21.96 -14.69
CA SER A 766 6.72 22.44 -15.30
C SER A 766 6.44 23.49 -16.37
N THR A 767 7.23 24.58 -16.39
CA THR A 767 7.18 25.61 -17.43
C THR A 767 8.14 25.30 -18.58
N ASP A 768 7.98 25.97 -19.72
CA ASP A 768 8.91 25.86 -20.87
C ASP A 768 10.35 26.24 -20.48
N GLU A 769 10.52 27.15 -19.51
CA GLU A 769 11.80 27.48 -18.88
C GLU A 769 12.39 26.29 -18.09
N MET A 770 11.56 25.50 -17.40
CA MET A 770 11.99 24.30 -16.69
C MET A 770 12.33 23.13 -17.63
N PHE A 771 11.59 22.96 -18.72
CA PHE A 771 11.93 21.94 -19.73
C PHE A 771 13.27 22.27 -20.43
N GLN A 772 13.54 23.55 -20.74
CA GLN A 772 14.85 23.96 -21.25
C GLN A 772 15.96 23.74 -20.22
N ALA A 773 15.76 24.15 -18.96
CA ALA A 773 16.76 23.97 -17.91
C ALA A 773 17.07 22.48 -17.61
N ALA A 774 16.08 21.60 -17.75
CA ALA A 774 16.26 20.15 -17.67
C ALA A 774 17.13 19.62 -18.83
N PHE A 775 16.82 20.01 -20.07
CA PHE A 775 17.62 19.64 -21.24
C PHE A 775 19.07 20.17 -21.12
N ASP A 776 19.24 21.45 -20.77
CA ASP A 776 20.55 22.07 -20.54
C ASP A 776 21.35 21.33 -19.45
N ALA A 777 20.68 20.83 -18.40
CA ALA A 777 21.32 20.03 -17.34
C ALA A 777 21.78 18.64 -17.84
N ILE A 778 20.98 17.97 -18.68
CA ILE A 778 21.42 16.72 -19.34
C ILE A 778 22.65 16.98 -20.20
N GLN A 779 22.65 18.02 -21.05
CA GLN A 779 23.79 18.32 -21.92
C GLN A 779 25.04 18.73 -21.12
N ALA A 780 24.87 19.50 -20.04
CA ALA A 780 25.97 19.86 -19.14
C ALA A 780 26.59 18.61 -18.47
N ALA A 781 25.76 17.64 -18.06
CA ALA A 781 26.20 16.38 -17.46
C ALA A 781 26.83 15.42 -18.49
N LYS A 782 26.27 15.31 -19.71
CA LYS A 782 26.94 14.65 -20.85
C LYS A 782 28.32 15.23 -21.11
N GLY A 783 28.47 16.55 -21.00
CA GLY A 783 29.76 17.24 -21.09
C GLY A 783 30.78 16.91 -19.98
N GLN A 784 30.38 16.21 -18.90
CA GLN A 784 31.28 15.70 -17.86
C GLN A 784 31.58 14.20 -17.98
N LEU A 785 30.96 13.48 -18.93
CA LEU A 785 31.21 12.06 -19.15
C LEU A 785 32.65 11.85 -19.64
N MET A 786 33.43 11.12 -18.85
CA MET A 786 34.79 10.72 -19.21
C MET A 786 34.92 9.21 -19.16
N LYS A 787 35.24 8.59 -20.31
CA LYS A 787 35.79 7.23 -20.35
C LYS A 787 37.23 7.28 -19.80
N PRO A 788 37.77 6.19 -19.23
CA PRO A 788 39.16 6.13 -18.81
C PRO A 788 40.08 6.37 -20.02
N ASP A 789 41.35 6.72 -19.77
CA ASP A 789 42.34 6.78 -20.85
C ASP A 789 42.51 5.41 -21.55
N GLY A 790 42.01 4.33 -20.93
CA GLY A 790 41.88 2.99 -21.47
C GLY A 790 43.22 2.29 -21.70
N ASN A 791 44.31 2.81 -21.12
CA ASN A 791 45.66 2.49 -21.59
C ASN A 791 46.66 2.06 -20.50
N THR A 792 46.23 1.90 -19.24
CA THR A 792 47.02 1.11 -18.27
C THR A 792 47.16 -0.34 -18.77
N PRO A 793 48.38 -0.84 -19.03
CA PRO A 793 48.55 -2.18 -19.58
C PRO A 793 48.40 -3.26 -18.50
N SER A 794 47.84 -4.41 -18.88
CA SER A 794 47.90 -5.64 -18.09
C SER A 794 49.29 -6.26 -18.17
N VAL A 795 49.78 -6.91 -17.10
CA VAL A 795 51.15 -7.44 -17.02
C VAL A 795 51.15 -8.97 -16.94
N SER A 796 52.03 -9.57 -17.73
CA SER A 796 52.37 -11.00 -17.71
C SER A 796 53.90 -11.17 -17.71
N ALA A 797 54.41 -12.30 -17.23
CA ALA A 797 55.84 -12.59 -17.22
C ALA A 797 56.10 -14.10 -17.20
N SER A 798 57.28 -14.55 -17.64
CA SER A 798 57.66 -15.97 -17.62
C SER A 798 57.89 -16.52 -16.21
N LEU A 799 58.19 -15.65 -15.24
CA LEU A 799 58.41 -15.98 -13.83
C LEU A 799 57.43 -15.23 -12.93
N GLY A 800 56.96 -15.90 -11.88
CA GLY A 800 56.07 -15.32 -10.88
C GLY A 800 56.79 -14.37 -9.92
N TYR A 801 56.01 -13.66 -9.10
CA TYR A 801 56.53 -12.78 -8.06
C TYR A 801 56.66 -13.46 -6.68
N TYR A 802 57.39 -12.81 -5.77
CA TYR A 802 57.52 -13.19 -4.38
C TYR A 802 56.52 -12.42 -3.49
N THR A 803 55.73 -13.17 -2.70
CA THR A 803 54.77 -12.66 -1.71
C THR A 803 53.93 -11.46 -2.17
N THR A 804 54.15 -10.27 -1.60
CA THR A 804 53.37 -9.03 -1.82
C THR A 804 54.00 -8.12 -2.89
N TYR A 805 55.11 -8.51 -3.48
CA TYR A 805 55.81 -7.74 -4.51
C TYR A 805 55.22 -8.05 -5.90
N VAL A 806 53.92 -7.80 -6.04
CA VAL A 806 53.07 -8.17 -7.19
C VAL A 806 53.37 -7.38 -8.47
N TYR A 807 52.94 -7.86 -9.64
CA TYR A 807 53.20 -7.19 -10.92
C TYR A 807 52.65 -5.76 -11.03
N THR A 808 51.49 -5.47 -10.40
CA THR A 808 50.85 -4.15 -10.45
C THR A 808 51.70 -3.05 -9.81
N ASN A 809 52.63 -3.42 -8.92
CA ASN A 809 53.60 -2.50 -8.34
C ASN A 809 54.54 -1.89 -9.40
N MET A 810 54.63 -2.46 -10.62
CA MET A 810 55.41 -1.85 -11.71
C MET A 810 54.64 -0.76 -12.49
N LEU A 811 53.39 -0.45 -12.10
CA LEU A 811 52.50 0.49 -12.78
C LEU A 811 51.73 1.39 -11.79
N ASP A 812 52.12 1.42 -10.51
CA ASP A 812 51.39 2.13 -9.45
C ASP A 812 51.83 3.61 -9.27
N GLY A 813 52.78 4.08 -10.07
CA GLY A 813 53.35 5.44 -9.98
C GLY A 813 54.31 5.63 -8.80
N ASN A 814 54.60 4.58 -8.02
CA ASN A 814 55.28 4.67 -6.74
C ASN A 814 56.64 3.98 -6.77
N LEU A 815 57.69 4.76 -7.05
CA LEU A 815 59.10 4.35 -7.00
C LEU A 815 59.59 3.78 -5.64
N SER A 816 58.75 3.75 -4.59
CA SER A 816 59.03 3.07 -3.32
C SER A 816 58.41 1.66 -3.22
N SER A 817 57.52 1.31 -4.15
CA SER A 817 57.01 -0.04 -4.36
C SER A 817 58.02 -0.85 -5.20
N LYS A 818 57.75 -2.16 -5.37
CA LYS A 818 58.46 -3.01 -6.35
C LYS A 818 57.74 -4.32 -6.62
N CYS A 819 57.90 -4.83 -7.83
CA CYS A 819 57.77 -6.25 -8.15
C CYS A 819 59.11 -6.96 -7.92
N TRP A 820 59.08 -8.17 -7.35
CA TRP A 820 60.27 -8.99 -7.09
C TRP A 820 60.02 -10.40 -7.61
N PHE A 821 60.74 -10.79 -8.66
CA PHE A 821 60.54 -12.05 -9.36
C PHE A 821 61.20 -13.22 -8.61
N ASN A 822 60.50 -14.36 -8.52
CA ASN A 822 60.83 -15.47 -7.62
C ASN A 822 61.78 -16.53 -8.20
N GLY A 823 62.53 -16.18 -9.25
CA GLY A 823 63.43 -17.08 -9.98
C GLY A 823 64.73 -16.39 -10.41
N ASN A 824 65.72 -17.19 -10.81
CA ASN A 824 66.95 -16.66 -11.40
C ASN A 824 66.64 -16.03 -12.77
N GLN A 825 67.35 -14.95 -13.12
CA GLN A 825 67.34 -14.41 -14.48
C GLN A 825 67.90 -15.45 -15.47
N ALA A 826 67.15 -15.86 -16.49
CA ALA A 826 67.64 -16.70 -17.60
C ALA A 826 67.47 -16.01 -18.96
N THR A 827 68.36 -16.29 -19.91
CA THR A 827 68.24 -15.78 -21.29
C THR A 827 66.96 -16.32 -21.94
N GLY A 828 66.02 -15.43 -22.25
CA GLY A 828 64.73 -15.72 -22.87
C GLY A 828 63.51 -15.55 -21.97
N ASP A 829 63.69 -15.31 -20.67
CA ASP A 829 62.58 -14.88 -19.79
C ASP A 829 62.11 -13.46 -20.17
N ASP A 830 60.82 -13.19 -20.03
CA ASP A 830 60.19 -11.93 -20.43
C ASP A 830 59.22 -11.36 -19.38
N ILE A 831 58.95 -10.06 -19.50
CA ILE A 831 57.85 -9.34 -18.86
C ILE A 831 57.09 -8.59 -19.96
N THR A 832 55.87 -9.00 -20.28
CA THR A 832 55.04 -8.43 -21.35
C THR A 832 53.86 -7.63 -20.78
N PHE A 833 53.75 -6.38 -21.24
CA PHE A 833 52.73 -5.38 -20.94
C PHE A 833 51.75 -5.28 -22.13
N THR A 834 50.47 -5.56 -21.91
CA THR A 834 49.42 -5.61 -22.94
C THR A 834 48.39 -4.52 -22.73
N PHE A 835 48.28 -3.60 -23.69
CA PHE A 835 47.37 -2.45 -23.66
C PHE A 835 45.93 -2.87 -24.04
N PRO A 836 44.87 -2.33 -23.40
CA PRO A 836 43.48 -2.64 -23.76
C PRO A 836 43.09 -2.25 -25.19
N GLN A 837 43.66 -1.16 -25.72
CA GLN A 837 43.57 -0.72 -27.11
C GLN A 837 44.97 -0.52 -27.73
N THR A 838 45.07 -0.07 -28.99
CA THR A 838 46.37 0.22 -29.65
C THR A 838 46.71 1.69 -29.49
N VAL A 839 47.92 2.00 -29.01
CA VAL A 839 48.38 3.36 -28.71
C VAL A 839 49.55 3.78 -29.59
N ASN A 840 49.68 5.08 -29.89
CA ASN A 840 50.80 5.64 -30.65
C ASN A 840 51.96 5.98 -29.69
N MET A 841 52.80 5.00 -29.38
CA MET A 841 53.84 5.08 -28.35
C MET A 841 55.16 5.64 -28.88
N SER A 842 55.85 6.45 -28.06
CA SER A 842 57.13 7.10 -28.38
C SER A 842 58.21 6.97 -27.29
N LYS A 843 57.86 6.54 -26.07
CA LYS A 843 58.83 6.32 -24.99
C LYS A 843 58.42 5.19 -24.05
N ILE A 844 59.42 4.45 -23.58
CA ILE A 844 59.34 3.52 -22.43
C ILE A 844 60.43 3.93 -21.42
N GLN A 845 60.12 3.93 -20.14
CA GLN A 845 61.07 4.15 -19.04
C GLN A 845 60.89 3.06 -17.98
N ILE A 846 61.98 2.47 -17.52
CA ILE A 846 62.01 1.37 -16.55
C ILE A 846 62.93 1.78 -15.40
N SER A 847 62.43 1.70 -14.16
CA SER A 847 63.17 2.05 -12.95
C SER A 847 63.27 0.85 -12.00
N GLN A 848 64.50 0.50 -11.62
CA GLN A 848 64.80 -0.53 -10.62
C GLN A 848 65.03 0.11 -9.23
N PRO A 849 64.67 -0.56 -8.14
CA PRO A 849 64.72 0.02 -6.80
C PRO A 849 66.14 0.35 -6.32
N SER A 850 66.32 1.45 -5.59
CA SER A 850 67.65 1.89 -5.11
C SER A 850 68.37 0.91 -4.17
N ASP A 851 67.65 -0.05 -3.58
CA ASP A 851 68.19 -1.13 -2.72
C ASP A 851 68.40 -2.46 -3.45
N VAL A 852 68.17 -2.53 -4.77
CA VAL A 852 68.16 -3.80 -5.56
C VAL A 852 69.43 -4.65 -5.42
N GLY A 853 70.60 -4.00 -5.27
CA GLY A 853 71.87 -4.66 -5.00
C GLY A 853 72.25 -5.73 -6.03
N ASN A 854 72.20 -7.00 -5.62
CA ASN A 854 72.56 -8.14 -6.47
C ASN A 854 71.46 -8.51 -7.48
N ASP A 855 70.19 -8.18 -7.20
CA ASP A 855 69.04 -8.54 -8.04
C ASP A 855 68.81 -7.54 -9.20
N VAL A 856 69.83 -6.75 -9.56
CA VAL A 856 69.75 -5.87 -10.73
C VAL A 856 69.70 -6.73 -12.00
N ILE A 857 68.84 -6.37 -12.95
CA ILE A 857 68.79 -7.02 -14.27
C ILE A 857 70.16 -6.90 -14.95
N ASP A 858 70.73 -8.02 -15.42
CA ASP A 858 72.09 -8.00 -15.98
C ASP A 858 72.14 -7.41 -17.39
N SER A 859 71.25 -7.89 -18.27
CA SER A 859 70.99 -7.31 -19.59
C SER A 859 69.64 -7.78 -20.15
N ALA A 860 68.93 -6.88 -20.84
CA ALA A 860 67.65 -7.18 -21.49
C ALA A 860 67.40 -6.29 -22.73
N ASP A 861 66.67 -6.82 -23.70
CA ASP A 861 66.09 -6.10 -24.85
C ASP A 861 64.72 -5.51 -24.47
N ILE A 862 64.43 -4.30 -24.92
CA ILE A 862 63.13 -3.63 -24.73
C ILE A 862 62.43 -3.57 -26.09
N GLN A 863 61.28 -4.23 -26.22
CA GLN A 863 60.63 -4.53 -27.50
C GLN A 863 59.15 -4.10 -27.53
N ILE A 864 58.62 -3.85 -28.73
CA ILE A 864 57.22 -3.51 -28.97
C ILE A 864 56.61 -4.36 -30.12
N SER A 865 55.29 -4.51 -30.11
CA SER A 865 54.49 -5.22 -31.12
C SER A 865 53.05 -4.68 -31.21
N THR A 866 52.40 -4.88 -32.36
CA THR A 866 50.96 -4.64 -32.59
C THR A 866 50.09 -5.89 -32.44
N ASP A 867 50.66 -7.09 -32.56
CA ASP A 867 49.94 -8.37 -32.64
C ASP A 867 50.39 -9.38 -31.57
N GLY A 868 51.60 -9.25 -31.04
CA GLY A 868 52.20 -10.16 -30.06
C GLY A 868 53.06 -11.27 -30.70
N GLU A 869 53.12 -11.34 -32.04
CA GLU A 869 53.89 -12.32 -32.80
C GLU A 869 55.15 -11.69 -33.43
N GLU A 870 55.03 -10.53 -34.09
CA GLU A 870 56.16 -9.79 -34.65
C GLU A 870 56.65 -8.70 -33.68
N TRP A 871 57.92 -8.78 -33.27
CA TRP A 871 58.50 -7.93 -32.23
C TRP A 871 59.68 -7.09 -32.76
N THR A 872 59.66 -5.79 -32.43
CA THR A 872 60.73 -4.83 -32.76
C THR A 872 61.45 -4.36 -31.50
N THR A 873 62.76 -4.60 -31.38
CA THR A 873 63.58 -4.00 -30.30
C THR A 873 63.73 -2.50 -30.53
N VAL A 874 63.30 -1.70 -29.56
CA VAL A 874 63.43 -0.22 -29.54
C VAL A 874 64.56 0.27 -28.64
N GLY A 875 65.01 -0.55 -27.67
CA GLY A 875 66.13 -0.22 -26.79
C GLY A 875 66.66 -1.43 -26.02
N THR A 876 67.61 -1.19 -25.12
CA THR A 876 68.25 -2.22 -24.28
C THR A 876 68.54 -1.65 -22.90
N MET A 877 68.62 -2.51 -21.89
CA MET A 877 69.06 -2.17 -20.53
C MET A 877 70.15 -3.12 -20.05
N ASP A 878 70.97 -2.67 -19.10
CA ASP A 878 71.99 -3.46 -18.42
C ASP A 878 72.17 -3.02 -16.96
N SER A 879 72.96 -3.78 -16.19
CA SER A 879 73.22 -3.51 -14.76
C SER A 879 74.03 -2.24 -14.46
N GLY A 880 74.42 -1.46 -15.47
CA GLY A 880 75.12 -0.18 -15.33
C GLY A 880 74.23 1.00 -14.92
N SER A 881 72.90 0.88 -15.02
CA SER A 881 71.94 1.88 -14.54
C SER A 881 70.73 1.24 -13.86
N LEU A 882 70.17 1.92 -12.85
CA LEU A 882 68.90 1.51 -12.24
C LEU A 882 67.70 2.04 -13.04
N ASP A 883 67.83 3.24 -13.60
CA ASP A 883 66.85 3.86 -14.50
C ASP A 883 67.30 3.71 -15.97
N THR A 884 66.42 3.19 -16.82
CA THR A 884 66.62 3.14 -18.28
C THR A 884 65.46 3.84 -18.98
N THR A 885 65.76 4.81 -19.85
CA THR A 885 64.77 5.48 -20.69
C THR A 885 65.08 5.22 -22.17
N VAL A 886 64.07 4.79 -22.92
CA VAL A 886 64.14 4.48 -24.35
C VAL A 886 63.13 5.35 -25.09
N GLU A 887 63.62 6.28 -25.91
CA GLU A 887 62.81 7.12 -26.79
C GLU A 887 62.94 6.64 -28.24
N PHE A 888 61.82 6.54 -28.94
CA PHE A 888 61.72 6.05 -30.32
C PHE A 888 60.67 6.84 -31.12
N THR A 889 60.67 6.67 -32.44
CA THR A 889 59.66 7.31 -33.31
C THR A 889 58.26 6.80 -32.97
N THR A 890 57.29 7.70 -32.84
CA THR A 890 55.89 7.39 -32.56
C THR A 890 55.38 6.25 -33.45
N THR A 891 55.02 5.13 -32.84
CA THR A 891 54.68 3.86 -33.50
C THR A 891 53.42 3.26 -32.84
N PRO A 892 52.47 2.68 -33.60
CA PRO A 892 51.37 1.92 -33.02
C PRO A 892 51.88 0.72 -32.19
N VAL A 893 51.42 0.60 -30.94
CA VAL A 893 51.82 -0.44 -29.99
C VAL A 893 50.58 -0.99 -29.30
N LYS A 894 50.51 -2.31 -29.21
CA LYS A 894 49.51 -3.08 -28.45
C LYS A 894 50.16 -3.88 -27.32
N TYR A 895 51.42 -4.29 -27.52
CA TYR A 895 52.24 -5.03 -26.58
C TYR A 895 53.63 -4.39 -26.47
N ALA A 896 54.15 -4.25 -25.26
CA ALA A 896 55.54 -3.89 -25.00
C ALA A 896 56.16 -4.91 -24.04
N ARG A 897 57.45 -5.24 -24.17
CA ARG A 897 58.09 -6.20 -23.25
C ARG A 897 59.55 -5.91 -22.95
N ILE A 898 59.99 -6.43 -21.80
CA ILE A 898 61.38 -6.54 -21.37
C ILE A 898 61.77 -8.02 -21.55
N LEU A 899 62.78 -8.33 -22.35
CA LEU A 899 63.22 -9.68 -22.67
C LEU A 899 64.67 -9.89 -22.21
N LEU A 900 64.89 -10.74 -21.21
CA LEU A 900 66.21 -10.98 -20.61
C LEU A 900 67.16 -11.66 -21.61
N THR A 901 68.36 -11.10 -21.77
CA THR A 901 69.35 -11.59 -22.75
C THR A 901 70.51 -12.35 -22.13
N ALA A 902 70.67 -12.35 -20.80
CA ALA A 902 71.79 -12.99 -20.09
C ALA A 902 71.36 -13.79 -18.84
N ASP A 903 71.98 -14.97 -18.65
CA ASP A 903 71.82 -15.81 -17.45
C ASP A 903 72.51 -15.21 -16.21
N LYS A 904 71.77 -15.02 -15.11
CA LYS A 904 72.31 -14.57 -13.81
C LYS A 904 71.65 -15.26 -12.62
N LYS A 905 72.47 -15.76 -11.70
CA LYS A 905 72.06 -16.60 -10.55
C LYS A 905 71.54 -15.81 -9.33
N ASN A 906 70.89 -14.69 -9.61
CA ASN A 906 70.23 -13.80 -8.65
C ASN A 906 68.78 -13.59 -9.13
N TRP A 907 67.91 -13.10 -8.25
CA TRP A 907 66.54 -12.74 -8.64
C TRP A 907 66.53 -11.39 -9.38
N TYR A 908 65.36 -10.82 -9.65
CA TYR A 908 65.27 -9.48 -10.23
C TYR A 908 64.10 -8.65 -9.68
N GLN A 909 64.28 -7.33 -9.66
CA GLN A 909 63.33 -6.38 -9.09
C GLN A 909 63.13 -5.18 -10.03
N ILE A 910 61.89 -4.73 -10.18
CA ILE A 910 61.52 -3.50 -10.90
C ILE A 910 60.56 -2.70 -10.02
N SER A 911 60.76 -1.40 -9.91
CA SER A 911 59.87 -0.48 -9.18
C SER A 911 58.82 0.15 -10.07
N GLU A 912 59.11 0.47 -11.32
CA GLU A 912 58.17 1.19 -12.19
C GLU A 912 58.49 0.97 -13.67
N VAL A 913 57.45 0.91 -14.52
CA VAL A 913 57.57 0.96 -15.98
C VAL A 913 56.58 1.99 -16.55
N GLN A 914 57.10 3.16 -16.92
CA GLN A 914 56.31 4.27 -17.45
C GLN A 914 56.32 4.31 -18.98
N PHE A 915 55.18 4.59 -19.58
CA PHE A 915 55.00 4.70 -21.02
C PHE A 915 54.70 6.15 -21.43
N THR A 916 54.89 6.49 -22.70
CA THR A 916 54.39 7.75 -23.26
C THR A 916 53.86 7.50 -24.66
N TYR A 917 52.60 7.86 -24.87
CA TYR A 917 51.83 7.57 -26.08
C TYR A 917 50.75 8.62 -26.33
N GLU A 918 50.24 8.65 -27.56
CA GLU A 918 49.03 9.34 -27.97
C GLU A 918 47.92 8.31 -28.25
N GLN A 919 46.66 8.61 -27.94
CA GLN A 919 45.52 7.75 -28.27
C GLN A 919 45.08 7.96 -29.74
N ILE A 920 44.44 6.96 -30.35
CA ILE A 920 43.73 7.12 -31.62
C ILE A 920 42.36 7.76 -31.32
N PRO A 921 41.93 8.83 -32.02
CA PRO A 921 40.62 9.45 -31.77
C PRO A 921 39.42 8.49 -31.98
N GLU A 922 38.40 8.66 -31.15
CA GLU A 922 37.07 8.03 -31.29
C GLU A 922 36.28 8.75 -32.41
N ASP A 923 35.31 8.06 -33.03
CA ASP A 923 34.39 8.68 -34.00
C ASP A 923 33.21 9.33 -33.26
N HIS A 924 32.87 10.57 -33.61
CA HIS A 924 31.80 11.34 -32.98
C HIS A 924 30.68 11.72 -33.97
N THR A 925 30.72 11.22 -35.21
CA THR A 925 29.85 11.69 -36.30
C THR A 925 28.36 11.59 -36.00
N LEU A 926 27.89 10.45 -35.45
CA LEU A 926 26.47 10.30 -35.05
C LEU A 926 26.10 11.20 -33.86
N ARG A 927 27.00 11.36 -32.88
CA ARG A 927 26.79 12.22 -31.70
C ARG A 927 26.59 13.67 -32.12
N ASP A 928 27.51 14.21 -32.90
CA ASP A 928 27.51 15.62 -33.34
C ASP A 928 26.24 15.91 -34.18
N LEU A 929 25.75 14.92 -34.92
CA LEU A 929 24.51 15.01 -35.70
C LEU A 929 23.25 14.99 -34.82
N ILE A 930 23.22 14.18 -33.75
CA ILE A 930 22.13 14.18 -32.75
C ILE A 930 22.09 15.52 -32.01
N GLU A 931 23.24 16.03 -31.53
CA GLU A 931 23.34 17.33 -30.85
C GLU A 931 22.88 18.48 -31.76
N THR A 932 23.20 18.41 -33.06
CA THR A 932 22.70 19.36 -34.08
C THR A 932 21.19 19.23 -34.32
N ALA A 933 20.65 18.01 -34.30
CA ALA A 933 19.23 17.73 -34.54
C ALA A 933 18.34 18.17 -33.36
N GLU A 934 18.77 17.93 -32.13
CA GLU A 934 18.07 18.37 -30.91
C GLU A 934 17.99 19.91 -30.80
N GLY A 935 18.96 20.63 -31.37
CA GLY A 935 18.98 22.10 -31.44
C GLY A 935 18.07 22.75 -32.49
N ILE A 936 17.25 22.00 -33.24
CA ILE A 936 16.41 22.55 -34.32
C ILE A 936 15.13 23.19 -33.76
N ASP A 937 14.94 24.48 -34.03
CA ASP A 937 13.66 25.17 -33.80
C ASP A 937 12.55 24.59 -34.70
N MET A 938 11.50 24.07 -34.07
CA MET A 938 10.33 23.50 -34.74
C MET A 938 9.24 24.52 -35.11
N ALA A 939 9.36 25.77 -34.66
CA ALA A 939 8.29 26.77 -34.76
C ALA A 939 7.88 27.07 -36.23
N GLY A 940 6.65 26.68 -36.58
CA GLY A 940 6.06 26.96 -37.90
C GLY A 940 6.53 26.06 -39.05
N LYS A 941 7.21 24.94 -38.74
CA LYS A 941 7.47 23.85 -39.68
C LYS A 941 6.22 22.95 -39.84
N ASP A 942 6.22 22.13 -40.89
CA ASP A 942 5.12 21.19 -41.17
C ASP A 942 5.06 20.05 -40.14
N SER A 943 3.88 19.76 -39.58
CA SER A 943 3.72 18.76 -38.51
C SER A 943 4.06 17.34 -38.94
N SER A 944 3.78 16.97 -40.20
CA SER A 944 4.12 15.64 -40.74
C SER A 944 5.62 15.49 -40.95
N ALA A 945 6.30 16.55 -41.42
CA ALA A 945 7.75 16.59 -41.52
C ALA A 945 8.43 16.57 -40.14
N VAL A 946 7.88 17.31 -39.16
CA VAL A 946 8.35 17.31 -37.77
C VAL A 946 8.20 15.93 -37.13
N SER A 947 7.05 15.27 -37.26
CA SER A 947 6.88 13.91 -36.73
C SER A 947 7.81 12.90 -37.40
N ALA A 948 8.01 12.98 -38.72
CA ALA A 948 8.94 12.10 -39.43
C ALA A 948 10.41 12.32 -39.02
N PHE A 949 10.78 13.57 -38.72
CA PHE A 949 12.09 13.90 -38.17
C PHE A 949 12.28 13.37 -36.73
N VAL A 950 11.28 13.55 -35.85
CA VAL A 950 11.33 13.02 -34.48
C VAL A 950 11.41 11.49 -34.45
N ASP A 951 10.65 10.79 -35.30
CA ASP A 951 10.74 9.33 -35.45
C ASP A 951 12.18 8.88 -35.81
N VAL A 952 12.88 9.60 -36.70
CA VAL A 952 14.27 9.27 -37.11
C VAL A 952 15.32 9.68 -36.06
N LEU A 953 15.14 10.80 -35.36
CA LEU A 953 16.01 11.20 -34.25
C LEU A 953 15.92 10.21 -33.08
N ILE A 954 14.73 9.69 -32.81
CA ILE A 954 14.52 8.60 -31.85
C ILE A 954 15.28 7.33 -32.25
N GLU A 955 15.31 6.95 -33.54
CA GLU A 955 16.16 5.85 -34.01
C GLU A 955 17.66 6.14 -33.83
N ALA A 956 18.10 7.36 -34.14
CA ALA A 956 19.49 7.79 -34.00
C ALA A 956 19.99 7.73 -32.55
N GLN A 957 19.24 8.28 -31.59
CA GLN A 957 19.56 8.20 -30.17
C GLN A 957 19.58 6.75 -29.66
N LYS A 958 18.61 5.91 -30.07
CA LYS A 958 18.59 4.47 -29.71
C LYS A 958 19.88 3.75 -30.16
N ALA A 959 20.38 4.05 -31.35
CA ALA A 959 21.64 3.48 -31.86
C ALA A 959 22.90 4.05 -31.17
N TYR A 960 22.90 5.34 -30.83
CA TYR A 960 24.00 5.98 -30.11
C TYR A 960 24.11 5.49 -28.66
N ALA A 961 22.99 5.44 -27.93
CA ALA A 961 22.93 4.94 -26.55
C ALA A 961 23.38 3.47 -26.41
N SER A 962 23.15 2.65 -27.43
CA SER A 962 23.56 1.23 -27.49
C SER A 962 24.89 0.99 -28.22
N HIS A 963 25.70 2.03 -28.45
CA HIS A 963 27.08 1.94 -28.94
C HIS A 963 27.24 1.19 -30.30
N ALA A 964 26.24 1.36 -31.18
CA ALA A 964 26.21 0.69 -32.49
C ALA A 964 27.41 1.06 -33.38
N GLN A 965 27.98 0.06 -34.06
CA GLN A 965 29.23 0.21 -34.82
C GLN A 965 29.05 0.57 -36.31
N ASP A 966 27.85 0.38 -36.87
CA ASP A 966 27.53 0.62 -38.30
C ASP A 966 26.40 1.67 -38.42
N THR A 967 26.74 2.96 -38.23
CA THR A 967 25.77 4.06 -38.08
C THR A 967 25.47 4.86 -39.36
N GLY A 968 26.33 4.76 -40.39
CA GLY A 968 26.32 5.67 -41.55
C GLY A 968 25.03 5.72 -42.39
N GLU A 969 24.21 4.66 -42.43
CA GLU A 969 22.88 4.74 -43.08
C GLU A 969 21.88 5.56 -42.26
N LEU A 970 21.96 5.48 -40.93
CA LEU A 970 21.10 6.21 -40.01
C LEU A 970 21.48 7.70 -39.94
N GLU A 971 22.76 8.01 -40.00
CA GLU A 971 23.28 9.39 -40.16
C GLU A 971 22.74 10.05 -41.44
N MET A 972 22.81 9.36 -42.59
CA MET A 972 22.24 9.85 -43.84
C MET A 972 20.72 10.07 -43.75
N ARG A 973 20.00 9.20 -43.03
CA ARG A 973 18.55 9.34 -42.82
C ARG A 973 18.21 10.53 -41.92
N LEU A 974 18.96 10.74 -40.82
CA LEU A 974 18.75 11.88 -39.92
C LEU A 974 19.04 13.20 -40.63
N GLN A 975 20.17 13.33 -41.34
CA GLN A 975 20.46 14.53 -42.15
C GLN A 975 19.38 14.77 -43.22
N ALA A 976 18.92 13.74 -43.92
CA ALA A 976 17.85 13.89 -44.91
C ALA A 976 16.50 14.33 -44.29
N ALA A 977 16.22 13.92 -43.05
CA ALA A 977 15.04 14.39 -42.31
C ALA A 977 15.21 15.86 -41.86
N MET A 978 16.40 16.25 -41.40
CA MET A 978 16.74 17.64 -41.07
C MET A 978 16.59 18.56 -42.30
N ASP A 979 17.14 18.15 -43.45
CA ASP A 979 17.03 18.88 -44.72
C ASP A 979 15.56 19.05 -45.18
N ALA A 980 14.72 18.03 -44.95
CA ALA A 980 13.30 18.07 -45.30
C ALA A 980 12.52 19.14 -44.52
N LEU A 981 12.92 19.44 -43.28
CA LEU A 981 12.27 20.46 -42.43
C LEU A 981 12.39 21.90 -42.97
N ASP A 982 13.30 22.18 -43.91
CA ASP A 982 13.46 23.47 -44.59
C ASP A 982 13.00 23.44 -46.06
N SER A 983 12.47 22.30 -46.54
CA SER A 983 12.09 22.12 -47.93
C SER A 983 10.85 22.96 -48.29
N THR A 984 11.03 23.94 -49.19
CA THR A 984 10.01 24.95 -49.53
C THR A 984 9.19 24.60 -50.79
N GLU A 985 9.06 23.32 -51.14
CA GLU A 985 8.08 22.86 -52.13
C GLU A 985 6.66 22.91 -51.54
N GLN A 986 6.10 24.11 -51.52
CA GLN A 986 4.74 24.41 -51.04
C GLN A 986 3.69 23.58 -51.81
N GLN A 987 3.29 22.45 -51.24
CA GLN A 987 2.27 21.59 -51.84
C GLN A 987 0.94 22.35 -51.92
N LYS A 988 0.43 22.51 -53.15
CA LYS A 988 -0.74 23.36 -53.39
C LYS A 988 -2.02 22.63 -52.96
N LEU A 989 -2.61 23.11 -51.85
CA LEU A 989 -3.88 22.64 -51.29
C LEU A 989 -4.97 22.41 -52.36
N SER A 990 -5.63 21.26 -52.26
CA SER A 990 -6.60 20.73 -53.21
C SER A 990 -8.03 20.95 -52.72
N THR A 991 -8.55 22.16 -52.91
CA THR A 991 -9.92 22.57 -52.55
C THR A 991 -11.02 21.86 -53.34
N SER A 992 -10.71 21.17 -54.45
CA SER A 992 -11.71 20.75 -55.44
C SER A 992 -12.77 19.77 -54.94
N VAL A 993 -12.50 19.01 -53.88
CA VAL A 993 -13.50 18.10 -53.28
C VAL A 993 -14.41 18.86 -52.29
N LEU A 994 -13.85 19.77 -51.50
CA LEU A 994 -14.60 20.68 -50.62
C LEU A 994 -15.51 21.62 -51.43
N GLU A 995 -15.02 22.17 -52.55
CA GLU A 995 -15.83 22.93 -53.52
C GLU A 995 -17.01 22.13 -54.06
N TYR A 996 -16.83 20.82 -54.28
CA TYR A 996 -17.87 19.94 -54.77
C TYR A 996 -18.87 19.56 -53.66
N ALA A 997 -18.40 19.27 -52.44
CA ALA A 997 -19.25 18.99 -51.28
C ALA A 997 -20.11 20.20 -50.89
N LEU A 998 -19.54 21.41 -50.89
CA LEU A 998 -20.29 22.66 -50.72
C LEU A 998 -21.34 22.85 -51.80
N LYS A 999 -21.01 22.56 -53.07
CA LYS A 999 -21.97 22.67 -54.17
C LYS A 999 -23.12 21.67 -54.05
N LEU A 1000 -22.90 20.49 -53.46
CA LEU A 1000 -23.98 19.57 -53.07
C LEU A 1000 -24.77 20.14 -51.89
N ALA A 1001 -24.10 20.64 -50.85
CA ALA A 1001 -24.71 21.22 -49.66
C ALA A 1001 -25.63 22.41 -49.98
N GLN A 1002 -25.24 23.27 -50.92
CA GLN A 1002 -26.06 24.38 -51.44
C GLN A 1002 -27.33 23.93 -52.19
N THR A 1003 -27.50 22.63 -52.44
CA THR A 1003 -28.71 22.02 -53.04
C THR A 1003 -29.43 21.03 -52.12
N ALA A 1004 -28.95 20.85 -50.88
CA ALA A 1004 -29.53 19.93 -49.92
C ALA A 1004 -30.75 20.55 -49.21
N ASP A 1005 -31.78 19.74 -48.94
CA ASP A 1005 -33.02 20.18 -48.29
C ASP A 1005 -33.08 19.68 -46.84
N THR A 1006 -32.88 20.58 -45.88
CA THR A 1006 -32.99 20.34 -44.44
C THR A 1006 -34.43 20.32 -43.93
N THR A 1007 -35.44 20.55 -44.79
CA THR A 1007 -36.86 20.62 -44.36
C THR A 1007 -37.30 19.35 -43.62
N GLY A 1008 -37.75 19.54 -42.37
CA GLY A 1008 -38.21 18.48 -41.47
C GLY A 1008 -37.13 17.52 -40.96
N VAL A 1009 -35.85 17.77 -41.22
CA VAL A 1009 -34.74 17.09 -40.51
C VAL A 1009 -34.80 17.49 -39.03
N VAL A 1010 -34.36 16.59 -38.13
CA VAL A 1010 -34.19 16.91 -36.70
C VAL A 1010 -33.24 18.10 -36.49
N THR A 1011 -33.55 18.97 -35.52
CA THR A 1011 -32.92 20.30 -35.39
C THR A 1011 -31.41 20.21 -35.24
N SER A 1012 -30.89 19.33 -34.37
CA SER A 1012 -29.46 19.11 -34.14
C SER A 1012 -28.68 18.78 -35.43
N VAL A 1013 -29.23 17.93 -36.30
CA VAL A 1013 -28.61 17.56 -37.59
C VAL A 1013 -28.69 18.71 -38.59
N ALA A 1014 -29.78 19.48 -38.61
CA ALA A 1014 -29.92 20.66 -39.45
C ALA A 1014 -28.97 21.80 -39.04
N GLU A 1015 -28.79 22.03 -37.73
CA GLU A 1015 -27.88 23.02 -37.17
C GLU A 1015 -26.41 22.62 -37.37
N LYS A 1016 -26.03 21.36 -37.09
CA LYS A 1016 -24.68 20.85 -37.39
C LYS A 1016 -24.37 20.94 -38.90
N PHE A 1017 -25.36 20.68 -39.76
CA PHE A 1017 -25.17 20.80 -41.21
C PHE A 1017 -24.88 22.23 -41.67
N GLU A 1018 -25.67 23.21 -41.24
CA GLU A 1018 -25.45 24.62 -41.62
C GLU A 1018 -24.16 25.19 -40.97
N ALA A 1019 -23.78 24.73 -39.77
CA ALA A 1019 -22.49 25.05 -39.15
C ALA A 1019 -21.29 24.50 -39.93
N LEU A 1020 -21.29 23.22 -40.29
CA LEU A 1020 -20.24 22.59 -41.12
C LEU A 1020 -20.13 23.24 -42.51
N LYS A 1021 -21.26 23.63 -43.08
CA LYS A 1021 -21.34 24.36 -44.36
C LYS A 1021 -20.72 25.75 -44.25
N ALA A 1022 -20.97 26.50 -43.17
CA ALA A 1022 -20.32 27.78 -42.91
C ALA A 1022 -18.80 27.63 -42.66
N GLN A 1023 -18.39 26.61 -41.92
CA GLN A 1023 -16.97 26.26 -41.70
C GLN A 1023 -16.27 25.91 -43.01
N ALA A 1024 -16.92 25.14 -43.88
CA ALA A 1024 -16.43 24.82 -45.21
C ALA A 1024 -16.26 26.06 -46.09
N GLU A 1025 -17.18 27.04 -46.03
CA GLU A 1025 -17.07 28.31 -46.76
C GLU A 1025 -15.94 29.21 -46.19
N ASP A 1026 -15.72 29.25 -44.86
CA ASP A 1026 -14.59 29.95 -44.23
C ASP A 1026 -13.23 29.36 -44.61
N ILE A 1027 -13.07 28.03 -44.50
CA ILE A 1027 -11.84 27.31 -44.87
C ILE A 1027 -11.47 27.61 -46.33
N LEU A 1028 -12.44 27.57 -47.25
CA LEU A 1028 -12.21 27.87 -48.67
C LEU A 1028 -11.82 29.34 -48.90
N LEU A 1029 -12.42 30.27 -48.15
CA LEU A 1029 -12.07 31.69 -48.19
C LEU A 1029 -10.65 31.94 -47.66
N ARG A 1030 -10.24 31.26 -46.58
CA ARG A 1030 -8.90 31.39 -45.98
C ARG A 1030 -7.80 30.82 -46.87
N VAL A 1031 -8.04 29.67 -47.52
CA VAL A 1031 -7.16 29.14 -48.58
C VAL A 1031 -7.01 30.13 -49.74
N GLN A 1032 -8.11 30.77 -50.18
CA GLN A 1032 -8.05 31.80 -51.22
C GLN A 1032 -7.31 33.08 -50.79
N GLN A 1033 -7.25 33.38 -49.49
CA GLN A 1033 -6.47 34.49 -48.93
C GLN A 1033 -4.99 34.13 -48.69
N GLY A 1034 -4.60 32.85 -48.84
CA GLY A 1034 -3.24 32.38 -48.59
C GLY A 1034 -2.90 32.20 -47.11
N ASP A 1035 -3.91 31.95 -46.27
CA ASP A 1035 -3.72 31.59 -44.87
C ASP A 1035 -2.92 30.28 -44.74
N LYS A 1036 -1.77 30.34 -44.08
CA LYS A 1036 -0.87 29.19 -43.85
C LYS A 1036 -1.36 28.23 -42.77
N SER A 1037 -2.36 28.62 -41.97
CA SER A 1037 -2.91 27.79 -40.89
C SER A 1037 -3.98 26.80 -41.34
N VAL A 1038 -4.29 26.73 -42.65
CA VAL A 1038 -5.20 25.72 -43.21
C VAL A 1038 -4.39 24.59 -43.84
N THR A 1039 -4.55 23.37 -43.34
CA THR A 1039 -3.91 22.16 -43.88
C THR A 1039 -4.76 21.48 -44.96
N GLN A 1040 -4.20 20.51 -45.67
CA GLN A 1040 -4.98 19.66 -46.58
C GLN A 1040 -5.97 18.78 -45.80
N GLU A 1041 -5.59 18.33 -44.60
CA GLU A 1041 -6.43 17.52 -43.73
C GLU A 1041 -7.68 18.27 -43.26
N MET A 1042 -7.55 19.54 -42.83
CA MET A 1042 -8.70 20.39 -42.52
C MET A 1042 -9.69 20.52 -43.69
N ILE A 1043 -9.20 20.54 -44.93
CA ILE A 1043 -10.04 20.56 -46.14
C ILE A 1043 -10.72 19.20 -46.35
N ASP A 1044 -10.00 18.10 -46.14
CA ASP A 1044 -10.48 16.74 -46.36
C ASP A 1044 -11.44 16.23 -45.28
N GLU A 1045 -11.19 16.52 -44.00
CA GLU A 1045 -12.13 16.27 -42.90
C GLU A 1045 -13.43 17.05 -43.10
N THR A 1046 -13.34 18.36 -43.40
CA THR A 1046 -14.52 19.21 -43.49
C THR A 1046 -15.47 18.77 -44.61
N TRP A 1047 -14.96 18.32 -45.77
CA TRP A 1047 -15.86 17.78 -46.81
C TRP A 1047 -16.44 16.41 -46.42
N GLN A 1048 -15.68 15.57 -45.72
CA GLN A 1048 -16.16 14.28 -45.22
C GLN A 1048 -17.26 14.44 -44.17
N GLU A 1049 -17.07 15.28 -43.16
CA GLU A 1049 -18.07 15.65 -42.14
C GLU A 1049 -19.34 16.23 -42.78
N LEU A 1050 -19.19 17.14 -43.75
CA LEU A 1050 -20.32 17.76 -44.46
C LEU A 1050 -21.13 16.72 -45.26
N VAL A 1051 -20.46 15.80 -45.96
CA VAL A 1051 -21.12 14.71 -46.72
C VAL A 1051 -21.71 13.63 -45.80
N LYS A 1052 -21.04 13.30 -44.69
CA LYS A 1052 -21.53 12.37 -43.66
C LYS A 1052 -22.81 12.89 -43.01
N THR A 1053 -22.85 14.18 -42.68
CA THR A 1053 -24.03 14.83 -42.06
C THR A 1053 -25.24 14.82 -42.99
N MET A 1054 -25.06 14.90 -44.33
CA MET A 1054 -26.17 14.73 -45.28
C MET A 1054 -26.82 13.33 -45.22
N GLN A 1055 -26.11 12.28 -44.79
CA GLN A 1055 -26.67 10.93 -44.67
C GLN A 1055 -27.72 10.85 -43.54
N TYR A 1056 -27.53 11.67 -42.50
CA TYR A 1056 -28.43 11.80 -41.35
C TYR A 1056 -29.69 12.63 -41.64
N PHE A 1057 -29.86 13.18 -42.86
CA PHE A 1057 -31.12 13.83 -43.29
C PHE A 1057 -32.30 12.83 -43.37
N SER A 1058 -32.02 11.54 -43.23
CA SER A 1058 -33.00 10.47 -43.04
C SER A 1058 -33.73 10.53 -41.69
N PHE A 1059 -33.12 11.13 -40.66
CA PHE A 1059 -33.77 11.40 -39.38
C PHE A 1059 -34.68 12.63 -39.51
N LYS A 1060 -36.00 12.41 -39.43
CA LYS A 1060 -37.03 13.44 -39.58
C LYS A 1060 -37.80 13.63 -38.28
N GLN A 1061 -38.16 14.89 -38.00
CA GLN A 1061 -39.03 15.25 -36.87
C GLN A 1061 -40.38 14.52 -36.96
N GLY A 1062 -40.92 14.09 -35.81
CA GLY A 1062 -42.24 13.48 -35.74
C GLY A 1062 -43.39 14.47 -35.97
N ASP A 1063 -44.49 14.00 -36.55
CA ASP A 1063 -45.73 14.79 -36.65
C ASP A 1063 -46.40 14.90 -35.27
N LYS A 1064 -46.11 16.03 -34.62
CA LYS A 1064 -46.64 16.41 -33.30
C LYS A 1064 -48.10 16.85 -33.34
N THR A 1065 -48.78 16.85 -34.49
CA THR A 1065 -50.15 17.37 -34.63
C THR A 1065 -51.15 16.67 -33.72
N ASP A 1066 -51.04 15.35 -33.52
CA ASP A 1066 -51.94 14.61 -32.63
C ASP A 1066 -51.49 14.62 -31.15
N LEU A 1067 -50.18 14.68 -30.88
CA LEU A 1067 -49.64 14.91 -29.53
C LEU A 1067 -50.12 16.25 -28.97
N SER A 1068 -50.00 17.33 -29.75
CA SER A 1068 -50.47 18.67 -29.38
C SER A 1068 -51.98 18.74 -29.09
N LYS A 1069 -52.81 17.93 -29.76
CA LYS A 1069 -54.25 17.84 -29.48
C LYS A 1069 -54.54 17.13 -28.15
N VAL A 1070 -53.78 16.09 -27.82
CA VAL A 1070 -53.92 15.38 -26.54
C VAL A 1070 -53.42 16.25 -25.39
N ILE A 1071 -52.30 16.96 -25.55
CA ILE A 1071 -51.81 17.95 -24.59
C ILE A 1071 -52.86 19.04 -24.36
N ALA A 1072 -53.40 19.67 -25.41
CA ALA A 1072 -54.44 20.69 -25.26
C ALA A 1072 -55.77 20.15 -24.65
N LEU A 1073 -56.03 18.85 -24.76
CA LEU A 1073 -57.16 18.20 -24.08
C LEU A 1073 -56.84 17.93 -22.60
N ALA A 1074 -55.62 17.49 -22.28
CA ALA A 1074 -55.12 17.30 -20.92
C ALA A 1074 -55.06 18.63 -20.13
N GLU A 1075 -54.49 19.68 -20.73
CA GLU A 1075 -54.48 21.07 -20.21
C GLU A 1075 -55.90 21.64 -19.97
N SER A 1076 -56.95 21.02 -20.53
CA SER A 1076 -58.35 21.42 -20.34
C SER A 1076 -59.10 20.63 -19.26
N LEU A 1077 -58.45 19.68 -18.58
CA LEU A 1077 -59.05 18.90 -17.49
C LEU A 1077 -59.01 19.68 -16.16
N ASP A 1078 -60.18 19.93 -15.59
CA ASP A 1078 -60.30 20.44 -14.22
C ASP A 1078 -60.04 19.30 -13.22
N LEU A 1079 -58.80 19.21 -12.73
CA LEU A 1079 -58.36 18.18 -11.78
C LEU A 1079 -59.11 18.22 -10.44
N SER A 1080 -59.75 19.32 -10.07
CA SER A 1080 -60.57 19.39 -8.84
C SER A 1080 -61.80 18.47 -8.89
N LEU A 1081 -62.20 18.03 -10.09
CA LEU A 1081 -63.27 17.07 -10.31
C LEU A 1081 -62.84 15.60 -10.15
N TYR A 1082 -61.55 15.34 -9.90
CA TYR A 1082 -60.96 14.01 -9.80
C TYR A 1082 -60.38 13.75 -8.40
N LEU A 1083 -60.28 12.47 -8.02
CA LEU A 1083 -59.57 12.02 -6.82
C LEU A 1083 -58.07 12.28 -6.96
N ALA A 1084 -57.36 12.48 -5.85
CA ALA A 1084 -55.91 12.70 -5.85
C ALA A 1084 -55.12 11.49 -6.39
N GLU A 1085 -55.66 10.28 -6.20
CA GLU A 1085 -55.12 9.01 -6.71
C GLU A 1085 -55.00 9.02 -8.24
N GLY A 1086 -53.78 9.26 -8.73
CA GLY A 1086 -53.42 9.30 -10.15
C GLY A 1086 -53.13 10.69 -10.73
N GLN A 1087 -53.27 11.78 -9.96
CA GLN A 1087 -53.01 13.14 -10.47
C GLN A 1087 -51.53 13.37 -10.76
N ASP A 1088 -50.63 13.06 -9.82
CA ASP A 1088 -49.17 13.24 -9.99
C ASP A 1088 -48.63 12.52 -11.25
N ALA A 1089 -49.13 11.31 -11.53
CA ALA A 1089 -48.76 10.54 -12.70
C ALA A 1089 -49.28 11.16 -14.02
N PHE A 1090 -50.45 11.79 -13.98
CA PHE A 1090 -51.01 12.55 -15.10
C PHE A 1090 -50.25 13.87 -15.32
N GLU A 1091 -49.95 14.63 -14.26
CA GLU A 1091 -49.17 15.86 -14.37
C GLU A 1091 -47.76 15.59 -14.88
N LYS A 1092 -47.11 14.51 -14.43
CA LYS A 1092 -45.82 14.08 -14.99
C LYS A 1092 -45.95 13.72 -16.47
N ALA A 1093 -46.91 12.86 -16.85
CA ALA A 1093 -47.10 12.46 -18.25
C ALA A 1093 -47.44 13.65 -19.17
N LEU A 1094 -48.10 14.69 -18.65
CA LEU A 1094 -48.38 15.93 -19.37
C LEU A 1094 -47.10 16.76 -19.58
N ASN A 1095 -46.28 16.92 -18.55
CA ASN A 1095 -44.99 17.61 -18.66
C ASN A 1095 -44.01 16.87 -19.58
N ASP A 1096 -43.90 15.54 -19.47
CA ASP A 1096 -43.09 14.70 -20.37
C ASP A 1096 -43.54 14.87 -21.84
N ALA A 1097 -44.86 14.88 -22.08
CA ALA A 1097 -45.44 15.09 -23.41
C ALA A 1097 -45.18 16.51 -23.95
N ILE A 1098 -45.20 17.54 -23.10
CA ILE A 1098 -44.86 18.92 -23.45
C ILE A 1098 -43.38 19.03 -23.87
N ILE A 1099 -42.46 18.37 -23.16
CA ILE A 1099 -41.04 18.34 -23.53
C ILE A 1099 -40.84 17.72 -24.92
N VAL A 1100 -41.52 16.61 -25.23
CA VAL A 1100 -41.44 15.95 -26.55
C VAL A 1100 -42.17 16.76 -27.65
N ARG A 1101 -43.23 17.50 -27.31
CA ARG A 1101 -43.86 18.48 -28.22
C ARG A 1101 -42.88 19.59 -28.60
N ASP A 1102 -42.09 20.09 -27.66
CA ASP A 1102 -41.27 21.28 -27.87
C ASP A 1102 -39.83 20.96 -28.34
N SER A 1103 -39.32 19.75 -28.10
CA SER A 1103 -37.99 19.28 -28.56
C SER A 1103 -37.83 19.28 -30.08
N GLY A 1104 -36.81 19.96 -30.61
CA GLY A 1104 -36.49 19.99 -32.04
C GLY A 1104 -36.02 18.66 -32.65
N ASP A 1105 -35.71 17.67 -31.81
CA ASP A 1105 -35.12 16.39 -32.23
C ASP A 1105 -36.05 15.19 -32.06
N ALA A 1106 -37.21 15.37 -31.43
CA ALA A 1106 -38.22 14.32 -31.25
C ALA A 1106 -38.66 13.72 -32.60
N MET A 1107 -38.37 12.43 -32.77
CA MET A 1107 -38.77 11.63 -33.92
C MET A 1107 -40.21 11.12 -33.76
N GLN A 1108 -40.74 10.48 -34.81
CA GLN A 1108 -42.11 9.98 -34.79
C GLN A 1108 -42.36 8.93 -33.70
N GLU A 1109 -41.34 8.16 -33.29
CA GLU A 1109 -41.50 7.13 -32.25
C GLU A 1109 -41.64 7.74 -30.85
N ASP A 1110 -40.86 8.78 -30.53
CA ASP A 1110 -40.97 9.55 -29.27
C ASP A 1110 -42.34 10.21 -29.15
N VAL A 1111 -42.77 10.89 -30.21
CA VAL A 1111 -44.09 11.52 -30.31
C VAL A 1111 -45.21 10.49 -30.14
N ASN A 1112 -45.06 9.29 -30.74
CA ASN A 1112 -46.02 8.20 -30.59
C ASN A 1112 -46.02 7.57 -29.18
N ALA A 1113 -44.88 7.56 -28.49
CA ALA A 1113 -44.75 7.06 -27.12
C ALA A 1113 -45.42 8.02 -26.12
N SER A 1114 -45.06 9.30 -26.17
CA SER A 1114 -45.65 10.35 -25.33
C SER A 1114 -47.16 10.48 -25.53
N TRP A 1115 -47.65 10.37 -26.77
CA TRP A 1115 -49.09 10.39 -27.08
C TRP A 1115 -49.83 9.23 -26.42
N LYS A 1116 -49.25 8.02 -26.39
CA LYS A 1116 -49.83 6.87 -25.67
C LYS A 1116 -49.79 7.05 -24.16
N ALA A 1117 -48.65 7.50 -23.62
CA ALA A 1117 -48.45 7.67 -22.18
C ALA A 1117 -49.44 8.68 -21.58
N LEU A 1118 -49.58 9.85 -22.21
CA LEU A 1118 -50.54 10.87 -21.77
C LEU A 1118 -52.00 10.39 -21.90
N LEU A 1119 -52.37 9.72 -23.01
CA LEU A 1119 -53.72 9.14 -23.14
C LEU A 1119 -54.01 8.06 -22.09
N GLN A 1120 -53.02 7.25 -21.70
CA GLN A 1120 -53.19 6.24 -20.65
C GLN A 1120 -53.40 6.92 -19.29
N ALA A 1121 -52.56 7.89 -18.92
CA ALA A 1121 -52.71 8.63 -17.66
C ALA A 1121 -54.05 9.39 -17.58
N MET A 1122 -54.49 10.02 -18.67
CA MET A 1122 -55.84 10.62 -18.79
C MET A 1122 -56.97 9.59 -18.60
N SER A 1123 -56.77 8.35 -19.05
CA SER A 1123 -57.72 7.25 -18.86
C SER A 1123 -57.69 6.66 -17.45
N ASP A 1124 -56.65 6.93 -16.66
CA ASP A 1124 -56.48 6.40 -15.30
C ASP A 1124 -56.89 7.35 -14.18
N LEU A 1125 -57.08 8.64 -14.48
CA LEU A 1125 -57.80 9.57 -13.60
C LEU A 1125 -59.19 9.03 -13.21
N ARG A 1126 -59.64 9.33 -11.98
CA ARG A 1126 -60.92 8.87 -11.41
C ARG A 1126 -61.74 10.05 -10.90
N LEU A 1127 -62.94 10.27 -11.47
CA LEU A 1127 -63.83 11.37 -11.07
C LEU A 1127 -64.31 11.21 -9.62
N LYS A 1128 -64.37 12.32 -8.87
CA LYS A 1128 -64.98 12.37 -7.54
C LYS A 1128 -66.48 11.99 -7.64
N PRO A 1129 -66.99 11.06 -6.81
CA PRO A 1129 -68.36 10.60 -6.92
C PRO A 1129 -69.36 11.68 -6.50
N ASN A 1130 -70.45 11.84 -7.27
CA ASN A 1130 -71.54 12.74 -6.88
C ASN A 1130 -72.19 12.24 -5.57
N LYS A 1131 -72.18 13.08 -4.54
CA LYS A 1131 -72.73 12.79 -3.21
C LYS A 1131 -74.10 13.41 -2.96
N ASP A 1132 -74.79 13.99 -3.94
CA ASP A 1132 -76.07 14.69 -3.72
C ASP A 1132 -77.18 13.74 -3.23
N ALA A 1133 -77.18 12.49 -3.69
CA ALA A 1133 -78.07 11.45 -3.16
C ALA A 1133 -77.80 11.20 -1.67
N LEU A 1134 -76.53 10.95 -1.30
CA LEU A 1134 -76.11 10.75 0.09
C LEU A 1134 -76.40 11.98 0.96
N LYS A 1135 -76.24 13.19 0.43
CA LYS A 1135 -76.56 14.48 1.08
C LYS A 1135 -78.04 14.62 1.40
N VAL A 1136 -78.92 14.36 0.43
CA VAL A 1136 -80.38 14.36 0.61
C VAL A 1136 -80.79 13.27 1.60
N LEU A 1137 -80.14 12.11 1.56
CA LEU A 1137 -80.38 10.99 2.46
C LEU A 1137 -79.97 11.29 3.91
N ILE A 1138 -78.79 11.90 4.12
CA ILE A 1138 -78.31 12.39 5.42
C ILE A 1138 -79.25 13.47 5.96
N ALA A 1139 -79.67 14.42 5.12
CA ALA A 1139 -80.63 15.45 5.53
C ALA A 1139 -82.00 14.85 5.89
N SER A 1140 -82.45 13.81 5.18
CA SER A 1140 -83.66 13.05 5.53
C SER A 1140 -83.51 12.33 6.88
N ALA A 1141 -82.38 11.66 7.09
CA ALA A 1141 -82.06 10.94 8.32
C ALA A 1141 -81.89 11.86 9.54
N GLN A 1142 -81.22 13.00 9.41
CA GLN A 1142 -81.07 14.00 10.46
C GLN A 1142 -82.43 14.53 10.97
N ASN A 1143 -83.44 14.59 10.09
CA ASN A 1143 -84.80 14.99 10.42
C ASN A 1143 -85.70 13.81 10.86
N LEU A 1144 -85.18 12.59 10.96
CA LEU A 1144 -85.96 11.39 11.26
C LEU A 1144 -86.11 11.17 12.79
N SER A 1145 -87.34 11.28 13.30
CA SER A 1145 -87.63 11.20 14.74
C SER A 1145 -87.49 9.78 15.31
N LEU A 1146 -86.42 9.53 16.08
CA LEU A 1146 -86.08 8.23 16.67
C LEU A 1146 -86.91 7.82 17.91
N GLU A 1147 -87.81 8.66 18.42
CA GLU A 1147 -88.54 8.43 19.69
C GLU A 1147 -89.36 7.13 19.76
N ASN A 1148 -89.70 6.54 18.62
CA ASN A 1148 -90.47 5.30 18.50
C ASN A 1148 -89.66 4.07 18.05
N ALA A 1149 -88.38 4.24 17.72
CA ALA A 1149 -87.56 3.13 17.24
C ALA A 1149 -87.08 2.23 18.40
N LYS A 1150 -86.83 0.95 18.11
CA LYS A 1150 -86.13 0.07 19.05
C LYS A 1150 -84.71 0.60 19.26
N LYS A 1151 -84.15 0.46 20.48
CA LYS A 1151 -82.79 0.98 20.77
C LYS A 1151 -81.70 0.42 19.85
N GLU A 1152 -81.83 -0.82 19.39
CA GLU A 1152 -80.86 -1.47 18.49
C GLU A 1152 -80.94 -0.87 17.08
N ASP A 1153 -82.15 -0.74 16.52
CA ASP A 1153 -82.37 -0.05 15.23
C ASP A 1153 -81.91 1.43 15.30
N ALA A 1154 -82.19 2.12 16.42
CA ALA A 1154 -81.77 3.50 16.64
C ALA A 1154 -80.24 3.67 16.84
N LEU A 1155 -79.55 2.64 17.34
CA LEU A 1155 -78.08 2.64 17.41
C LEU A 1155 -77.49 2.38 16.03
N ALA A 1156 -77.94 1.34 15.32
CA ALA A 1156 -77.51 1.04 13.96
C ALA A 1156 -77.77 2.22 13.01
N PHE A 1157 -78.88 2.93 13.18
CA PHE A 1157 -79.18 4.16 12.46
C PHE A 1157 -78.20 5.31 12.77
N ARG A 1158 -77.81 5.50 14.03
CA ARG A 1158 -76.80 6.52 14.39
C ARG A 1158 -75.43 6.16 13.84
N THR A 1159 -75.06 4.87 13.86
CA THR A 1159 -73.81 4.39 13.24
C THR A 1159 -73.83 4.59 11.73
N ALA A 1160 -74.90 4.18 11.03
CA ALA A 1160 -75.04 4.39 9.58
C ALA A 1160 -75.09 5.88 9.21
N LEU A 1161 -75.74 6.72 10.01
CA LEU A 1161 -75.79 8.17 9.80
C LEU A 1161 -74.43 8.83 10.06
N ALA A 1162 -73.67 8.39 11.07
CA ALA A 1162 -72.31 8.86 11.32
C ALA A 1162 -71.34 8.39 10.23
N ASN A 1163 -71.44 7.14 9.77
CA ASN A 1163 -70.67 6.59 8.65
C ASN A 1163 -70.95 7.40 7.38
N ALA A 1164 -72.23 7.59 7.04
CA ALA A 1164 -72.67 8.43 5.94
C ALA A 1164 -72.18 9.89 6.06
N GLN A 1165 -72.19 10.49 7.25
CA GLN A 1165 -71.66 11.83 7.47
C GLN A 1165 -70.14 11.90 7.29
N SER A 1166 -69.40 10.86 7.70
CA SER A 1166 -67.96 10.75 7.48
C SER A 1166 -67.64 10.61 5.99
N VAL A 1167 -68.25 9.63 5.31
CA VAL A 1167 -68.11 9.38 3.85
C VAL A 1167 -68.62 10.56 3.01
N TYR A 1168 -69.57 11.36 3.52
CA TYR A 1168 -69.98 12.60 2.88
C TYR A 1168 -68.92 13.71 3.01
N ALA A 1169 -68.33 13.87 4.20
CA ALA A 1169 -67.35 14.91 4.52
C ALA A 1169 -65.93 14.64 3.97
N ASP A 1170 -65.54 13.38 3.81
CA ASP A 1170 -64.26 12.97 3.23
C ASP A 1170 -64.23 13.23 1.71
N GLU A 1171 -63.50 14.26 1.26
CA GLU A 1171 -63.48 14.66 -0.16
C GLU A 1171 -62.79 13.67 -1.11
N GLU A 1172 -62.13 12.62 -0.61
CA GLU A 1172 -61.51 11.55 -1.41
C GLU A 1172 -62.29 10.22 -1.37
N ALA A 1173 -63.41 10.15 -0.62
CA ALA A 1173 -64.21 8.94 -0.50
C ALA A 1173 -64.67 8.39 -1.86
N LYS A 1174 -64.41 7.09 -2.10
CA LYS A 1174 -64.59 6.42 -3.38
C LYS A 1174 -66.07 6.15 -3.68
N LYS A 1175 -66.39 5.94 -4.96
CA LYS A 1175 -67.78 5.79 -5.43
C LYS A 1175 -68.50 4.62 -4.76
N GLU A 1176 -67.76 3.55 -4.51
CA GLU A 1176 -68.20 2.32 -3.87
C GLU A 1176 -68.57 2.58 -2.41
N GLU A 1177 -67.83 3.45 -1.72
CA GLU A 1177 -68.03 3.85 -0.33
C GLU A 1177 -69.23 4.80 -0.20
N VAL A 1178 -69.36 5.78 -1.10
CA VAL A 1178 -70.54 6.67 -1.19
C VAL A 1178 -71.81 5.86 -1.47
N ASN A 1179 -71.74 4.85 -2.34
CA ASN A 1179 -72.86 3.94 -2.61
C ASN A 1179 -73.17 3.03 -1.40
N LEU A 1180 -72.15 2.48 -0.74
CA LEU A 1180 -72.31 1.63 0.44
C LEU A 1180 -72.95 2.42 1.59
N ALA A 1181 -72.40 3.58 1.94
CA ALA A 1181 -72.93 4.45 2.97
C ALA A 1181 -74.36 4.93 2.65
N SER A 1182 -74.69 5.17 1.38
CA SER A 1182 -76.06 5.43 0.95
C SER A 1182 -76.97 4.22 1.19
N SER A 1183 -76.55 3.02 0.80
CA SER A 1183 -77.36 1.80 0.96
C SER A 1183 -77.53 1.37 2.42
N GLU A 1184 -76.49 1.54 3.26
CA GLU A 1184 -76.55 1.34 4.70
C GLU A 1184 -77.51 2.32 5.37
N LEU A 1185 -77.42 3.61 5.02
CA LEU A 1185 -78.30 4.63 5.59
C LEU A 1185 -79.75 4.48 5.08
N GLU A 1186 -79.98 4.15 3.81
CA GLU A 1186 -81.31 3.79 3.28
C GLU A 1186 -81.89 2.57 4.01
N SER A 1187 -81.07 1.55 4.23
CA SER A 1187 -81.45 0.36 4.98
C SER A 1187 -81.80 0.69 6.44
N ALA A 1188 -81.04 1.58 7.07
CA ALA A 1188 -81.30 2.02 8.44
C ALA A 1188 -82.57 2.89 8.53
N ILE A 1189 -82.72 3.91 7.67
CA ILE A 1189 -83.95 4.71 7.53
C ILE A 1189 -85.16 3.79 7.33
N SER A 1190 -85.04 2.79 6.45
CA SER A 1190 -86.10 1.83 6.16
C SER A 1190 -86.47 0.96 7.36
N ARG A 1191 -85.51 0.56 8.20
CA ARG A 1191 -85.78 -0.16 9.47
C ARG A 1191 -86.50 0.75 10.48
N ILE A 1192 -86.07 2.01 10.63
CA ILE A 1192 -86.76 3.00 11.46
C ILE A 1192 -88.20 3.22 10.98
N LEU A 1193 -88.41 3.43 9.67
CA LEU A 1193 -89.74 3.63 9.08
C LEU A 1193 -90.63 2.37 9.13
N ALA A 1194 -90.07 1.18 8.96
CA ALA A 1194 -90.81 -0.08 9.10
C ALA A 1194 -91.26 -0.33 10.55
N SER A 1195 -90.43 0.06 11.54
CA SER A 1195 -90.82 -0.01 12.96
C SER A 1195 -92.04 0.84 13.32
N ALA A 1196 -92.45 1.77 12.44
CA ALA A 1196 -93.57 2.69 12.64
C ALA A 1196 -94.90 2.29 11.98
N LYS A 1197 -95.04 1.10 11.35
CA LYS A 1197 -96.29 0.72 10.63
C LYS A 1197 -96.75 -0.75 10.78
N THR A 1198 -97.61 -1.02 11.76
CA THR A 1198 -98.58 -2.15 11.72
C THR A 1198 -99.86 -1.78 12.51
N PRO A 1199 -101.09 -1.93 11.95
CA PRO A 1199 -102.33 -1.65 12.67
C PRO A 1199 -103.08 -2.93 13.14
N GLN A 1200 -103.73 -2.88 14.30
CA GLN A 1200 -104.76 -3.86 14.68
C GLN A 1200 -106.06 -3.16 15.11
N THR A 1201 -107.12 -3.37 14.32
CA THR A 1201 -108.56 -3.15 14.60
C THR A 1201 -109.05 -1.86 15.28
N THR A 1202 -109.96 -1.19 14.56
CA THR A 1202 -111.02 -0.26 15.03
C THR A 1202 -110.62 1.10 15.63
N THR A 1203 -110.67 2.11 14.75
CA THR A 1203 -111.01 3.53 14.99
C THR A 1203 -110.05 4.44 15.79
N SER A 1204 -109.10 5.00 15.02
CA SER A 1204 -108.58 6.40 15.03
C SER A 1204 -107.77 6.96 16.22
N ASP A 1205 -106.45 7.15 15.96
CA ASP A 1205 -105.48 8.10 16.58
C ASP A 1205 -105.12 7.98 18.08
N PRO A 1206 -103.97 8.54 18.57
CA PRO A 1206 -102.62 8.59 17.95
C PRO A 1206 -101.42 8.33 18.93
N ALA A 1207 -100.22 8.07 18.37
CA ALA A 1207 -98.85 8.31 18.90
C ALA A 1207 -98.22 7.53 20.11
N LYS A 1208 -96.89 7.27 20.05
CA LYS A 1208 -95.91 7.39 21.17
C LYS A 1208 -95.46 6.14 22.02
N LEU A 1209 -94.14 5.78 22.07
CA LEU A 1209 -93.31 5.34 23.25
C LEU A 1209 -92.71 3.87 23.37
N VAL A 1210 -91.35 3.80 23.47
CA VAL A 1210 -90.49 3.06 24.46
C VAL A 1210 -89.98 1.58 24.28
N SER A 1211 -88.67 1.42 23.96
CA SER A 1211 -87.66 0.39 24.41
C SER A 1211 -87.74 -1.11 23.98
N ALA A 1212 -86.78 -2.03 24.28
CA ALA A 1212 -85.29 -2.10 24.11
C ALA A 1212 -84.67 -3.52 24.43
N GLN A 1213 -83.50 -3.88 23.82
CA GLN A 1213 -82.58 -5.05 24.03
C GLN A 1213 -82.90 -6.40 23.32
N GLY A 1214 -81.92 -7.07 22.66
CA GLY A 1214 -82.08 -8.50 22.30
C GLY A 1214 -81.00 -9.37 21.59
N SER A 1215 -80.09 -8.86 20.73
CA SER A 1215 -78.93 -9.61 20.11
C SER A 1215 -79.10 -10.73 19.02
N ASN A 1216 -78.17 -10.67 18.02
CA ASN A 1216 -77.42 -11.73 17.26
C ASN A 1216 -78.06 -12.86 16.38
N THR A 1217 -77.81 -12.86 15.04
CA THR A 1217 -77.12 -13.92 14.19
C THR A 1217 -77.29 -13.74 12.65
N GLN A 1218 -76.56 -14.51 11.81
CA GLN A 1218 -76.22 -14.26 10.37
C GLN A 1218 -77.01 -15.06 9.29
N LYS A 1219 -77.05 -14.59 8.02
CA LYS A 1219 -76.62 -15.36 6.79
C LYS A 1219 -76.68 -14.58 5.44
N ASN A 1220 -76.11 -15.17 4.37
CA ASN A 1220 -75.81 -14.58 3.03
C ASN A 1220 -76.89 -14.75 1.94
N ALA A 1221 -76.67 -14.14 0.75
CA ALA A 1221 -77.64 -13.83 -0.33
C ALA A 1221 -77.41 -14.55 -1.69
N ALA A 1222 -78.24 -14.26 -2.72
CA ALA A 1222 -78.15 -14.77 -4.10
C ALA A 1222 -78.92 -13.96 -5.20
N ASP A 1223 -78.28 -13.78 -6.37
CA ASP A 1223 -78.73 -14.02 -7.79
C ASP A 1223 -79.89 -13.26 -8.56
N THR A 1224 -79.72 -13.14 -9.90
CA THR A 1224 -80.69 -12.90 -11.05
C THR A 1224 -81.51 -11.58 -11.22
N SER A 1225 -82.12 -11.18 -12.38
CA SER A 1225 -81.84 -11.28 -13.86
C SER A 1225 -82.89 -10.54 -14.80
N THR A 1226 -82.60 -10.36 -16.12
CA THR A 1226 -83.52 -10.25 -17.34
C THR A 1226 -84.19 -8.95 -17.96
N VAL A 1227 -83.93 -8.70 -19.29
CA VAL A 1227 -84.86 -8.50 -20.48
C VAL A 1227 -85.44 -7.12 -21.03
N LYS A 1228 -85.07 -6.78 -22.30
CA LYS A 1228 -85.75 -6.14 -23.52
C LYS A 1228 -86.46 -4.74 -23.63
N SER A 1229 -85.89 -3.85 -24.48
CA SER A 1229 -86.37 -3.35 -25.83
C SER A 1229 -87.44 -2.20 -26.10
N ALA A 1230 -86.94 -0.98 -26.43
CA ALA A 1230 -87.12 -0.18 -27.69
C ALA A 1230 -88.25 0.89 -28.00
N LYS A 1231 -87.79 2.04 -28.59
CA LYS A 1231 -88.44 3.05 -29.51
C LYS A 1231 -89.56 4.00 -28.96
N THR A 1232 -89.79 5.24 -29.45
CA THR A 1232 -89.23 6.10 -30.56
C THR A 1232 -89.54 7.60 -30.36
N GLY A 1233 -88.62 8.51 -30.77
CA GLY A 1233 -88.87 9.85 -31.38
C GLY A 1233 -89.63 10.93 -30.59
N ASP A 1234 -89.63 12.22 -30.95
CA ASP A 1234 -88.94 13.03 -32.00
C ASP A 1234 -89.38 14.53 -31.81
N THR A 1235 -88.91 15.64 -32.42
CA THR A 1235 -88.06 15.98 -33.59
C THR A 1235 -87.32 17.34 -33.39
N THR A 1236 -86.19 17.59 -34.09
CA THR A 1236 -85.67 18.91 -34.62
C THR A 1236 -85.36 20.11 -33.68
N THR A 1237 -84.41 21.06 -33.89
CA THR A 1237 -83.36 21.42 -34.89
C THR A 1237 -82.57 22.64 -34.31
N VAL A 1238 -81.36 23.10 -34.71
CA VAL A 1238 -80.25 22.75 -35.65
C VAL A 1238 -78.98 23.45 -35.08
N ALA A 1239 -77.70 23.17 -35.38
CA ALA A 1239 -77.05 22.19 -36.25
C ALA A 1239 -76.12 21.30 -35.37
N GLY A 1240 -74.79 21.10 -35.54
CA GLY A 1240 -73.80 21.37 -36.59
C GLY A 1240 -72.37 21.37 -35.97
N MET A 1241 -71.33 20.74 -36.52
CA MET A 1241 -71.16 19.90 -37.73
C MET A 1241 -70.67 18.48 -37.35
N ALA A 1242 -70.50 17.60 -38.34
CA ALA A 1242 -70.18 16.18 -38.13
C ALA A 1242 -68.93 15.72 -38.89
N ALA A 1243 -68.50 14.49 -38.56
CA ALA A 1243 -67.55 13.59 -39.23
C ALA A 1243 -66.11 13.51 -38.66
N LEU A 1244 -65.81 12.38 -38.01
CA LEU A 1244 -64.70 11.46 -38.38
C LEU A 1244 -64.73 10.17 -37.54
N ALA A 1245 -65.60 9.23 -37.91
CA ALA A 1245 -65.69 7.90 -37.30
C ALA A 1245 -65.78 6.81 -38.39
N ALA A 1246 -64.79 6.80 -39.31
CA ALA A 1246 -64.88 6.01 -40.55
C ALA A 1246 -63.52 5.62 -41.17
N VAL A 1247 -62.55 5.15 -40.37
CA VAL A 1247 -61.28 4.58 -40.91
C VAL A 1247 -60.92 3.22 -40.30
N ALA A 1248 -61.16 2.99 -39.00
CA ALA A 1248 -60.77 1.76 -38.29
C ALA A 1248 -61.44 0.45 -38.76
N GLY A 1249 -62.27 0.49 -39.80
CA GLY A 1249 -63.02 -0.66 -40.33
C GLY A 1249 -62.38 -1.39 -41.53
N GLY A 1250 -61.17 -1.02 -41.98
CA GLY A 1250 -60.73 -1.44 -43.32
C GLY A 1250 -59.23 -1.48 -43.63
N LEU A 1251 -58.39 -2.12 -42.82
CA LEU A 1251 -57.04 -2.53 -43.27
C LEU A 1251 -56.45 -3.81 -42.62
N ALA A 1252 -57.06 -4.38 -41.58
CA ALA A 1252 -56.60 -5.62 -40.94
C ALA A 1252 -56.82 -6.92 -41.76
N ALA A 1253 -57.37 -6.83 -42.98
CA ALA A 1253 -57.85 -7.98 -43.76
C ALA A 1253 -57.17 -8.12 -45.14
N ALA A 1254 -55.90 -7.73 -45.28
CA ALA A 1254 -55.23 -7.64 -46.60
C ALA A 1254 -53.88 -8.37 -46.75
N THR A 1255 -53.26 -8.92 -45.68
CA THR A 1255 -51.82 -9.27 -45.74
C THR A 1255 -51.41 -10.72 -45.37
N ILE A 1256 -52.33 -11.67 -45.20
CA ILE A 1256 -51.97 -13.11 -45.20
C ILE A 1256 -51.96 -13.66 -46.64
N LYS A 1257 -51.06 -13.15 -47.49
CA LYS A 1257 -50.80 -13.76 -48.82
C LYS A 1257 -49.43 -13.46 -49.47
N LYS A 1258 -48.32 -13.66 -48.75
CA LYS A 1258 -47.02 -14.09 -49.33
C LYS A 1258 -45.97 -14.40 -48.26
N ARG A 1259 -45.56 -15.67 -48.15
CA ARG A 1259 -44.28 -16.07 -47.54
C ARG A 1259 -43.70 -17.28 -48.29
N LYS A 1260 -43.01 -17.02 -49.41
CA LYS A 1260 -42.08 -17.96 -50.08
C LYS A 1260 -41.34 -17.30 -51.24
N LYS A 1261 -39.99 -17.38 -51.22
CA LYS A 1261 -39.02 -17.00 -52.26
C LYS A 1261 -38.99 -15.49 -52.63
N TYR A 1262 -37.86 -14.91 -53.03
CA TYR A 1262 -36.56 -15.51 -53.41
C TYR A 1262 -35.37 -15.03 -52.56
N GLU A 1263 -34.27 -15.78 -52.60
CA GLU A 1263 -32.93 -15.26 -52.28
C GLU A 1263 -32.40 -14.40 -53.44
N ASN A 1264 -31.70 -13.31 -53.11
CA ASN A 1264 -30.49 -12.78 -53.73
C ASN A 1264 -30.03 -11.52 -52.99
#